data_AF-A0A945H0U7-F1
#
_entry.id   AF-A0A945H0U7-F1
#
_cell.length_a   1.000
_cell.length_b   1.000
_cell.length_c   1.000
_cell.angle_alpha   90.00
_cell.angle_beta   90.00
_cell.angle_gamma   90.00
#
_symmetry.space_group_name_H-M   'P 1'
#
loop_
_entity.id
_entity.type
_entity.pdbx_description
1 polymer ?
#
loop_
_entity_poly.entity_id
_entity_poly.type
_entity_poly.pdbx_seq_one_letter_code
_entity_poly.pdbx_strand_id
1 'polypeptide(L)'
;TRRGQLPIEPCLKEGEIDPEEFELFLQKAVSSMRHIKDQEIVMVVGNTDGGKSTLLNGLFQCQLTNQSLGFGRISTDSMPELFEIGNEYKSQTIIPLALMEQTRELRFCDCPGFEDDRTAIEKAVSALSTYLVTKTAKSVKTLIVVLPATAFGDQNGTNLRDALKTVNQFLGSNFSANQNSILFVITKARSSTREDVRFAIEGLLFSVTDIEVRQMLKFMLDHLDNIFVIDALDTFSQTQDAKEALFSKIMESRGIARDDFTYVADDGVKNRMQGFISRVLEDTRFLITAYFDLQKHIQRSENRLTVLAEELEEVNLSISKIKSGKLHSVSEMSENARVSEEIKNAIDSLEKTLEDEESEVASFEDEFTTKKIVLDTLNISEELEHGEFIYPDPPGSVANGMDGFFLLEKHEYKFEYPGGNPFTRVDVQREGITHPGVGNLFRVVQVPGGFFRGLFGGTSTEELKTAFQQASVNVHAILHGPYDEFTETKSDPEAGVYEGTYSTLHYGITPKATIIVYGERRHHPEFAVEIKLIREEMDEIQREIDEKKRIIANKTSKIRRLKGKLAKIDRNIDNYLREQGTRKVELEIELRAIQRFLRDEREQASQKKKEIESLQQRFRSVFFLLGCIDVSQVFSIPEASLDAFQKQYTRFHQKPLPMIRRADLV
;
A
#
# COMPACT_ATOMS: atom_id res chain seq x y z
N THR A 1 19.09 6.35 -11.69
CA THR A 1 19.04 6.10 -13.15
C THR A 1 19.38 7.39 -13.87
N ARG A 2 20.58 7.46 -14.47
CA ARG A 2 20.95 8.60 -15.33
C ARG A 2 19.92 8.66 -16.46
N ARG A 3 19.21 9.79 -16.59
CA ARG A 3 18.49 10.16 -17.82
C ARG A 3 19.54 10.32 -18.92
N GLY A 4 19.99 9.20 -19.48
CA GLY A 4 20.67 9.20 -20.76
C GLY A 4 19.60 9.44 -21.80
N GLN A 5 19.32 10.71 -22.11
CA GLN A 5 18.96 11.04 -23.48
C GLN A 5 20.06 10.43 -24.33
N LEU A 6 19.76 9.34 -25.04
CA LEU A 6 20.61 8.93 -26.15
C LEU A 6 20.66 10.15 -27.06
N PRO A 7 21.83 10.76 -27.29
CA PRO A 7 21.93 11.74 -28.32
C PRO A 7 21.66 10.98 -29.62
N ILE A 8 20.46 11.12 -30.18
CA ILE A 8 20.22 10.87 -31.60
C ILE A 8 20.72 12.10 -32.36
N GLU A 9 21.85 12.66 -31.94
CA GLU A 9 22.68 13.48 -32.81
C GLU A 9 23.68 12.49 -33.40
N PRO A 10 23.57 12.17 -34.70
CA PRO A 10 24.61 11.39 -35.34
C PRO A 10 25.90 12.20 -35.19
N CYS A 11 26.88 11.68 -34.45
CA CYS A 11 28.25 12.16 -34.52
C CYS A 11 28.76 11.85 -35.93
N LEU A 12 28.41 12.69 -36.91
CA LEU A 12 28.85 12.57 -38.28
C LEU A 12 30.36 12.83 -38.29
N LYS A 13 31.13 11.82 -38.66
CA LYS A 13 32.54 12.02 -39.02
C LYS A 13 32.60 12.79 -40.35
N GLU A 14 33.62 13.61 -40.55
CA GLU A 14 33.84 14.30 -41.83
C GLU A 14 33.76 13.31 -43.00
N GLY A 15 32.86 13.58 -43.96
CA GLY A 15 32.62 12.73 -45.13
C GLY A 15 31.46 11.72 -45.02
N GLU A 16 30.74 11.68 -43.89
CA GLU A 16 29.49 10.91 -43.78
C GLU A 16 28.31 11.64 -44.44
N ILE A 17 27.41 10.87 -45.05
CA ILE A 17 26.16 11.38 -45.63
C ILE A 17 25.29 11.93 -44.50
N ASP A 18 24.87 13.19 -44.60
CA ASP A 18 23.87 13.74 -43.68
C ASP A 18 22.56 12.93 -43.83
N PRO A 19 22.11 12.24 -42.77
CA PRO A 19 20.90 11.44 -42.76
C PRO A 19 19.64 12.19 -43.19
N GLU A 20 19.51 13.47 -42.80
CA GLU A 20 18.31 14.26 -43.08
C GLU A 20 18.28 14.73 -44.52
N GLU A 21 19.41 15.24 -45.00
CA GLU A 21 19.57 15.67 -46.39
C GLU A 21 19.37 14.49 -47.34
N PHE A 22 20.00 13.35 -47.07
CA PHE A 22 19.88 12.16 -47.92
C PHE A 22 18.46 11.60 -47.96
N GLU A 23 17.79 11.49 -46.81
CA GLU A 23 16.41 11.05 -46.76
C GLU A 23 15.49 12.01 -47.52
N LEU A 24 15.70 13.34 -47.43
CA LEU A 24 14.94 14.31 -48.20
C LEU A 24 15.09 14.10 -49.71
N PHE A 25 16.32 13.90 -50.19
CA PHE A 25 16.56 13.61 -51.60
C PHE A 25 15.96 12.27 -52.02
N LEU A 26 16.07 11.24 -51.17
CA LEU A 26 15.51 9.93 -51.43
C LEU A 26 13.97 9.96 -51.47
N GLN A 27 13.32 10.77 -50.62
CA GLN A 27 11.88 10.99 -50.67
C GLN A 27 11.43 11.60 -51.99
N LYS A 28 12.18 12.58 -52.52
CA LYS A 28 11.92 13.15 -53.84
C LYS A 28 12.13 12.12 -54.95
N ALA A 29 13.17 11.29 -54.84
CA ALA A 29 13.40 10.20 -55.79
C ALA A 29 12.23 9.20 -55.79
N VAL A 30 11.84 8.70 -54.63
CA VAL A 30 10.73 7.74 -54.48
C VAL A 30 9.39 8.34 -54.95
N SER A 31 9.15 9.63 -54.74
CA SER A 31 7.92 10.27 -55.21
C SER A 31 7.84 10.33 -56.74
N SER A 32 8.97 10.57 -57.42
CA SER A 32 9.05 10.54 -58.90
C SER A 32 8.71 9.16 -59.48
N MET A 33 9.05 8.08 -58.76
CA MET A 33 8.81 6.70 -59.20
C MET A 33 7.32 6.32 -59.32
N ARG A 34 6.40 7.12 -58.75
CA ARG A 34 4.95 6.86 -58.83
C ARG A 34 4.45 6.80 -60.27
N HIS A 35 5.03 7.60 -61.16
CA HIS A 35 4.66 7.63 -62.57
C HIS A 35 5.32 6.50 -63.37
N ILE A 36 6.29 5.79 -62.80
CA ILE A 36 7.04 4.72 -63.44
C ILE A 36 6.52 3.35 -63.02
N LYS A 37 5.96 3.27 -61.80
CA LYS A 37 5.55 2.02 -61.18
C LYS A 37 4.61 1.20 -62.05
N ASP A 38 5.00 -0.06 -62.28
CA ASP A 38 4.26 -1.04 -63.06
C ASP A 38 3.97 -0.61 -64.52
N GLN A 39 4.75 0.34 -65.05
CA GLN A 39 4.69 0.80 -66.44
C GLN A 39 5.85 0.25 -67.27
N GLU A 40 5.63 0.05 -68.56
CA GLU A 40 6.72 -0.14 -69.53
C GLU A 40 7.28 1.23 -69.92
N ILE A 41 8.62 1.39 -69.90
CA ILE A 41 9.27 2.69 -70.12
C ILE A 41 10.36 2.66 -71.19
N VAL A 42 10.60 3.80 -71.83
CA VAL A 42 11.80 4.08 -72.63
C VAL A 42 12.77 4.84 -71.74
N MET A 43 13.87 4.19 -71.36
CA MET A 43 14.84 4.76 -70.44
C MET A 43 15.94 5.47 -71.22
N VAL A 44 16.20 6.74 -70.90
CA VAL A 44 17.21 7.56 -71.59
C VAL A 44 18.37 7.86 -70.65
N VAL A 45 19.57 7.40 -71.02
CA VAL A 45 20.79 7.50 -70.22
C VAL A 45 21.95 8.07 -71.05
N GLY A 46 23.04 8.46 -70.40
CA GLY A 46 24.21 9.05 -71.06
C GLY A 46 24.89 10.09 -70.18
N ASN A 47 26.08 10.54 -70.59
CA ASN A 47 26.86 11.49 -69.80
C ASN A 47 26.15 12.83 -69.59
N THR A 48 26.61 13.59 -68.60
CA THR A 48 26.20 14.99 -68.42
C THR A 48 26.51 15.78 -69.68
N ASP A 49 25.62 16.70 -70.06
CA ASP A 49 25.71 17.48 -71.31
C ASP A 49 25.70 16.64 -72.61
N GLY A 50 25.28 15.37 -72.55
CA GLY A 50 25.06 14.54 -73.74
C GLY A 50 23.83 14.93 -74.56
N GLY A 51 23.00 15.87 -74.09
CA GLY A 51 21.79 16.32 -74.80
C GLY A 51 20.55 15.44 -74.59
N LYS A 52 20.46 14.70 -73.47
CA LYS A 52 19.32 13.82 -73.14
C LYS A 52 17.99 14.58 -73.06
N SER A 53 17.91 15.58 -72.18
CA SER A 53 16.70 16.38 -71.96
C SER A 53 16.35 17.20 -73.20
N THR A 54 17.35 17.70 -73.94
CA THR A 54 17.16 18.37 -75.23
C THR A 54 16.58 17.43 -76.30
N LEU A 55 17.11 16.21 -76.41
CA LEU A 55 16.58 15.18 -77.31
C LEU A 55 15.11 14.88 -76.96
N LEU A 56 14.81 14.69 -75.68
CA LEU A 56 13.46 14.39 -75.22
C LEU A 56 12.47 15.52 -75.53
N ASN A 57 12.80 16.78 -75.21
CA ASN A 57 11.95 17.92 -75.61
C ASN A 57 11.74 17.96 -77.14
N GLY A 58 12.78 17.66 -77.92
CA GLY A 58 12.70 17.58 -79.38
C GLY A 58 11.86 16.41 -79.92
N LEU A 59 11.77 15.30 -79.18
CA LEU A 59 10.87 14.16 -79.49
C LEU A 59 9.42 14.46 -79.11
N PHE A 60 9.20 15.26 -78.07
CA PHE A 60 7.89 15.78 -77.66
C PHE A 60 7.43 17.00 -78.48
N GLN A 61 8.14 17.34 -79.55
CA GLN A 61 7.83 18.45 -80.45
C GLN A 61 7.78 19.83 -79.75
N CYS A 62 8.52 19.98 -78.65
CA CYS A 62 8.70 21.27 -78.02
C CYS A 62 9.55 22.19 -78.92
N GLN A 63 9.31 23.50 -78.85
CA GLN A 63 10.07 24.47 -79.64
C GLN A 63 11.44 24.69 -78.98
N LEU A 64 12.50 24.25 -79.65
CA LEU A 64 13.88 24.41 -79.18
C LEU A 64 14.54 25.63 -79.84
N THR A 65 15.15 26.50 -79.04
CA THR A 65 15.87 27.68 -79.52
C THR A 65 17.26 27.77 -78.91
N ASN A 66 18.26 28.12 -79.72
CA ASN A 66 19.62 28.37 -79.22
C ASN A 66 19.80 29.84 -78.89
N GLN A 67 20.29 30.13 -77.70
CA GLN A 67 20.82 31.44 -77.34
C GLN A 67 22.34 31.39 -77.31
N SER A 68 22.98 32.30 -78.03
CA SER A 68 24.43 32.49 -77.94
C SER A 68 24.75 33.31 -76.69
N LEU A 69 25.50 32.73 -75.76
CA LEU A 69 25.92 33.38 -74.52
C LEU A 69 27.27 34.13 -74.65
N GLY A 70 27.81 34.22 -75.87
CA GLY A 70 29.15 34.77 -76.13
C GLY A 70 30.28 33.76 -75.89
N PHE A 71 31.49 34.06 -76.40
CA PHE A 71 32.69 33.18 -76.33
C PHE A 71 32.51 31.75 -76.88
N GLY A 72 31.61 31.56 -77.84
CA GLY A 72 31.34 30.24 -78.44
C GLY A 72 30.39 29.36 -77.62
N ARG A 73 29.77 29.91 -76.57
CA ARG A 73 28.80 29.22 -75.70
C ARG A 73 27.39 29.27 -76.27
N ILE A 74 26.68 28.16 -76.19
CA ILE A 74 25.32 28.02 -76.70
C ILE A 74 24.46 27.39 -75.60
N SER A 75 23.46 28.10 -75.10
CA SER A 75 22.38 27.49 -74.30
C SER A 75 21.20 27.15 -75.19
N THR A 76 20.50 26.07 -74.85
CA THR A 76 19.29 25.65 -75.57
C THR A 76 18.09 25.78 -74.64
N ASP A 77 17.11 26.56 -75.06
CA ASP A 77 15.84 26.73 -74.34
C ASP A 77 14.73 25.95 -75.05
N SER A 78 13.74 25.48 -74.29
CA SER A 78 12.57 24.76 -74.79
C SER A 78 11.26 25.44 -74.38
N MET A 79 10.29 25.52 -75.30
CA MET A 79 8.94 26.03 -75.02
C MET A 79 7.86 25.08 -75.55
N PRO A 80 7.03 24.44 -74.68
CA PRO A 80 7.24 24.33 -73.24
C PRO A 80 8.51 23.52 -72.91
N GLU A 81 9.09 23.75 -71.74
CA GLU A 81 10.16 22.90 -71.21
C GLU A 81 9.53 21.76 -70.41
N LEU A 82 9.48 20.57 -71.02
CA LEU A 82 8.91 19.37 -70.38
C LEU A 82 9.98 18.61 -69.59
N PHE A 83 11.21 18.60 -70.09
CA PHE A 83 12.39 18.06 -69.41
C PHE A 83 13.38 19.20 -69.20
N GLU A 84 13.83 19.40 -67.96
CA GLU A 84 14.72 20.52 -67.61
C GLU A 84 16.07 20.38 -68.34
N ILE A 85 16.45 21.40 -69.11
CA ILE A 85 17.71 21.45 -69.85
C ILE A 85 18.75 22.15 -68.96
N GLY A 86 19.83 21.43 -68.64
CA GLY A 86 20.93 21.98 -67.84
C GLY A 86 21.76 23.02 -68.58
N ASN A 87 22.31 23.97 -67.82
CA ASN A 87 23.31 24.94 -68.31
C ASN A 87 24.73 24.37 -68.17
N GLU A 88 25.69 24.81 -69.00
CA GLU A 88 27.07 24.27 -69.24
C GLU A 88 27.92 23.85 -68.01
N TYR A 89 27.49 24.13 -66.77
CA TYR A 89 28.25 23.86 -65.55
C TYR A 89 27.58 22.93 -64.54
N LYS A 90 26.28 22.60 -64.68
CA LYS A 90 25.56 21.70 -63.77
C LYS A 90 24.44 20.95 -64.47
N SER A 91 24.43 19.63 -64.34
CA SER A 91 23.30 18.78 -64.72
C SER A 91 22.15 18.97 -63.72
N GLN A 92 20.99 19.41 -64.20
CA GLN A 92 19.81 19.67 -63.35
C GLN A 92 19.00 18.40 -63.03
N THR A 93 19.08 17.37 -63.89
CA THR A 93 18.37 16.10 -63.68
C THR A 93 19.07 15.28 -62.61
N ILE A 94 18.74 15.53 -61.33
CA ILE A 94 19.19 14.73 -60.17
C ILE A 94 18.27 13.53 -59.95
N ILE A 95 17.00 13.68 -60.31
CA ILE A 95 15.95 12.68 -60.11
C ILE A 95 15.31 12.37 -61.46
N PRO A 96 15.12 11.09 -61.80
CA PRO A 96 14.49 10.71 -63.05
C PRO A 96 13.09 11.31 -63.21
N LEU A 97 12.81 11.82 -64.41
CA LEU A 97 11.50 12.37 -64.77
C LEU A 97 10.89 11.51 -65.88
N ALA A 98 9.69 10.98 -65.64
CA ALA A 98 8.98 10.17 -66.62
C ALA A 98 7.71 10.84 -67.12
N LEU A 99 7.63 11.09 -68.43
CA LEU A 99 6.47 11.69 -69.10
C LEU A 99 5.95 10.78 -70.21
N MET A 100 4.65 10.84 -70.44
CA MET A 100 3.98 10.08 -71.50
C MET A 100 3.88 10.94 -72.76
N GLU A 101 4.48 10.44 -73.84
CA GLU A 101 4.27 10.94 -75.20
C GLU A 101 2.88 10.48 -75.65
N GLN A 102 1.99 11.44 -75.93
CA GLN A 102 0.56 11.18 -76.08
C GLN A 102 0.22 10.48 -77.40
N THR A 103 1.02 10.67 -78.46
CA THR A 103 0.70 10.19 -79.80
C THR A 103 0.88 8.68 -79.93
N ARG A 104 1.93 8.14 -79.29
CA ARG A 104 2.31 6.73 -79.37
C ARG A 104 2.17 5.99 -78.03
N GLU A 105 1.66 6.68 -77.01
CA GLU A 105 1.50 6.16 -75.65
C GLU A 105 2.80 5.60 -75.03
N LEU A 106 3.94 6.17 -75.42
CA LEU A 106 5.26 5.79 -74.93
C LEU A 106 5.66 6.64 -73.72
N ARG A 107 6.08 6.00 -72.63
CA ARG A 107 6.57 6.70 -71.44
C ARG A 107 8.09 6.84 -71.50
N PHE A 108 8.58 8.04 -71.75
CA PHE A 108 10.01 8.35 -71.74
C PHE A 108 10.46 8.75 -70.33
N CYS A 109 11.58 8.20 -69.88
CA CYS A 109 12.19 8.50 -68.60
C CYS A 109 13.58 9.12 -68.81
N ASP A 110 13.69 10.42 -68.53
CA ASP A 110 14.96 11.13 -68.51
C ASP A 110 15.72 10.76 -67.23
N CYS A 111 16.92 10.21 -67.35
CA CYS A 111 17.74 9.82 -66.20
C CYS A 111 18.89 10.81 -65.97
N PRO A 112 19.39 10.89 -64.72
CA PRO A 112 20.62 11.61 -64.41
C PRO A 112 21.81 11.25 -65.29
N GLY A 113 22.73 12.20 -65.48
CA GLY A 113 24.01 11.94 -66.13
C GLY A 113 24.90 10.98 -65.34
N PHE A 114 25.69 10.16 -66.05
CA PHE A 114 26.62 9.19 -65.43
C PHE A 114 27.76 9.85 -64.66
N GLU A 115 28.36 10.90 -65.22
CA GLU A 115 29.49 11.63 -64.64
C GLU A 115 29.06 13.05 -64.28
N ASP A 116 29.24 13.43 -63.04
CA ASP A 116 28.79 14.73 -62.55
C ASP A 116 29.74 15.29 -61.49
N ASP A 117 29.82 16.62 -61.41
CA ASP A 117 30.58 17.37 -60.39
C ASP A 117 29.78 17.54 -59.09
N ARG A 118 28.80 16.66 -58.90
CA ARG A 118 27.87 16.63 -57.77
C ARG A 118 28.52 16.27 -56.44
N THR A 119 27.85 16.68 -55.37
CA THR A 119 28.17 16.24 -54.01
C THR A 119 28.04 14.71 -53.88
N ALA A 120 28.67 14.12 -52.87
CA ALA A 120 28.60 12.67 -52.64
C ALA A 120 27.15 12.17 -52.44
N ILE A 121 26.27 13.00 -51.86
CA ILE A 121 24.84 12.70 -51.63
C ILE A 121 24.08 12.68 -52.95
N GLU A 122 24.23 13.72 -53.76
CA GLU A 122 23.57 13.81 -55.06
C GLU A 122 24.02 12.69 -56.00
N LYS A 123 25.31 12.30 -55.97
CA LYS A 123 25.83 11.14 -56.71
C LYS A 123 25.16 9.83 -56.26
N ALA A 124 25.05 9.62 -54.95
CA ALA A 124 24.37 8.46 -54.38
C ALA A 124 22.91 8.37 -54.81
N VAL A 125 22.19 9.48 -54.69
CA VAL A 125 20.78 9.56 -55.05
C VAL A 125 20.58 9.40 -56.55
N SER A 126 21.44 9.98 -57.38
CA SER A 126 21.33 9.86 -58.84
C SER A 126 21.51 8.41 -59.31
N ALA A 127 22.55 7.74 -58.83
CA ALA A 127 22.84 6.35 -59.14
C ALA A 127 21.71 5.42 -58.64
N LEU A 128 21.29 5.61 -57.39
CA LEU A 128 20.20 4.84 -56.80
C LEU A 128 18.89 5.07 -57.53
N SER A 129 18.54 6.31 -57.85
CA SER A 129 17.29 6.64 -58.53
C SER A 129 17.25 6.03 -59.93
N THR A 130 18.35 6.12 -60.69
CA THR A 130 18.48 5.49 -62.01
C THR A 130 18.25 3.98 -61.92
N TYR A 131 18.81 3.33 -60.91
CA TYR A 131 18.58 1.89 -60.69
C TYR A 131 17.14 1.60 -60.24
N LEU A 132 16.56 2.43 -59.35
CA LEU A 132 15.17 2.28 -58.90
C LEU A 132 14.15 2.41 -60.03
N VAL A 133 14.42 3.22 -61.06
CA VAL A 133 13.59 3.29 -62.27
C VAL A 133 13.43 1.88 -62.86
N THR A 134 14.54 1.14 -63.01
CA THR A 134 14.52 -0.21 -63.59
C THR A 134 13.78 -1.21 -62.71
N LYS A 135 13.87 -1.08 -61.38
CA LYS A 135 13.25 -2.01 -60.43
C LYS A 135 11.79 -1.71 -60.14
N THR A 136 11.35 -0.47 -60.36
CA THR A 136 9.96 -0.05 -60.14
C THR A 136 9.12 -0.17 -61.42
N ALA A 137 9.74 -0.02 -62.59
CA ALA A 137 9.07 -0.25 -63.88
C ALA A 137 8.66 -1.72 -64.05
N LYS A 138 7.65 -1.97 -64.88
CA LYS A 138 7.27 -3.33 -65.32
C LYS A 138 8.39 -3.94 -66.18
N SER A 139 8.92 -3.14 -67.10
CA SER A 139 10.00 -3.47 -68.02
C SER A 139 10.59 -2.18 -68.60
N VAL A 140 11.84 -2.24 -69.05
CA VAL A 140 12.42 -1.16 -69.86
C VAL A 140 12.27 -1.57 -71.32
N LYS A 141 11.33 -0.98 -72.06
CA LYS A 141 11.09 -1.28 -73.48
C LYS A 141 12.37 -1.12 -74.31
N THR A 142 13.02 0.02 -74.11
CA THR A 142 14.22 0.42 -74.83
C THR A 142 15.11 1.22 -73.91
N LEU A 143 16.41 0.92 -73.92
CA LEU A 143 17.47 1.73 -73.35
C LEU A 143 18.07 2.60 -74.47
N ILE A 144 17.92 3.91 -74.36
CA ILE A 144 18.52 4.88 -75.27
C ILE A 144 19.76 5.46 -74.61
N VAL A 145 20.92 5.23 -75.21
CA VAL A 145 22.21 5.79 -74.80
C VAL A 145 22.50 7.02 -75.66
N VAL A 146 22.47 8.20 -75.04
CA VAL A 146 22.68 9.47 -75.72
C VAL A 146 24.15 9.88 -75.62
N LEU A 147 24.76 10.13 -76.78
CA LEU A 147 26.18 10.47 -76.91
C LEU A 147 26.32 11.72 -77.80
N PRO A 148 27.04 12.78 -77.38
CA PRO A 148 27.30 13.90 -78.28
C PRO A 148 28.33 13.51 -79.35
N ALA A 149 28.23 14.06 -80.56
CA ALA A 149 29.18 13.79 -81.65
C ALA A 149 30.63 14.12 -81.26
N THR A 150 30.84 15.10 -80.37
CA THR A 150 32.17 15.46 -79.83
C THR A 150 32.79 14.34 -78.99
N ALA A 151 32.00 13.44 -78.40
CA ALA A 151 32.50 12.33 -77.59
C ALA A 151 33.40 11.37 -78.37
N PHE A 152 33.32 11.35 -79.70
CA PHE A 152 34.17 10.54 -80.56
C PHE A 152 35.54 11.20 -80.86
N GLY A 153 35.66 12.51 -80.66
CA GLY A 153 36.87 13.30 -80.95
C GLY A 153 37.67 13.78 -79.73
N ASP A 154 37.04 13.89 -78.56
CA ASP A 154 37.66 14.44 -77.34
C ASP A 154 38.73 13.51 -76.73
N GLN A 155 39.99 13.96 -76.61
CA GLN A 155 41.07 13.25 -75.89
C GLN A 155 41.13 11.71 -76.12
N ASN A 156 41.01 11.25 -77.37
CA ASN A 156 40.89 9.83 -77.77
C ASN A 156 39.58 9.12 -77.33
N GLY A 157 38.49 9.87 -77.23
CA GLY A 157 37.14 9.40 -76.94
C GLY A 157 36.88 9.10 -75.48
N THR A 158 37.57 9.73 -74.52
CA THR A 158 37.42 9.43 -73.06
C THR A 158 35.96 9.43 -72.61
N ASN A 159 35.22 10.48 -72.93
CA ASN A 159 33.78 10.59 -72.60
C ASN A 159 32.95 9.42 -73.16
N LEU A 160 33.23 8.98 -74.38
CA LEU A 160 32.60 7.81 -74.97
C LEU A 160 32.98 6.53 -74.22
N ARG A 161 34.26 6.35 -73.88
CA ARG A 161 34.74 5.17 -73.15
C ARG A 161 34.03 5.04 -71.80
N ASP A 162 33.88 6.13 -71.06
CA ASP A 162 33.26 6.12 -69.74
C ASP A 162 31.75 5.88 -69.81
N ALA A 163 31.07 6.46 -70.82
CA ALA A 163 29.67 6.15 -71.10
C ALA A 163 29.46 4.67 -71.43
N LEU A 164 30.30 4.10 -72.32
CA LEU A 164 30.21 2.69 -72.71
C LEU A 164 30.53 1.75 -71.56
N LYS A 165 31.52 2.07 -70.72
CA LYS A 165 31.81 1.32 -69.49
C LYS A 165 30.63 1.33 -68.54
N THR A 166 30.01 2.49 -68.33
CA THR A 166 28.86 2.61 -67.44
C THR A 166 27.68 1.79 -67.95
N VAL A 167 27.39 1.84 -69.26
CA VAL A 167 26.34 1.02 -69.88
C VAL A 167 26.66 -0.47 -69.79
N ASN A 168 27.91 -0.87 -70.05
CA ASN A 168 28.36 -2.24 -69.92
C ASN A 168 28.24 -2.74 -68.47
N GLN A 169 28.59 -1.93 -67.48
CA GLN A 169 28.40 -2.27 -66.07
C GLN A 169 26.91 -2.42 -65.74
N PHE A 170 26.08 -1.49 -66.23
CA PHE A 170 24.64 -1.42 -65.94
C PHE A 170 23.85 -2.62 -66.45
N LEU A 171 24.28 -3.25 -67.55
CA LEU A 171 23.66 -4.47 -68.10
C LEU A 171 24.50 -5.73 -67.87
N GLY A 172 25.79 -5.59 -67.58
CA GLY A 172 26.73 -6.69 -67.35
C GLY A 172 26.69 -7.74 -68.46
N SER A 173 26.63 -9.01 -68.06
CA SER A 173 26.52 -10.16 -68.97
C SER A 173 25.23 -10.16 -69.81
N ASN A 174 24.22 -9.37 -69.44
CA ASN A 174 22.92 -9.33 -70.13
C ASN A 174 22.92 -8.33 -71.30
N PHE A 175 24.02 -7.61 -71.53
CA PHE A 175 24.12 -6.62 -72.59
C PHE A 175 23.83 -7.23 -73.98
N SER A 176 24.53 -8.30 -74.37
CA SER A 176 24.34 -8.94 -75.67
C SER A 176 22.96 -9.58 -75.83
N ALA A 177 22.38 -10.13 -74.75
CA ALA A 177 21.05 -10.73 -74.78
C ALA A 177 19.96 -9.68 -75.10
N ASN A 178 20.21 -8.42 -74.73
CA ASN A 178 19.27 -7.31 -74.85
C ASN A 178 19.55 -6.38 -76.04
N GLN A 179 20.39 -6.80 -76.98
CA GLN A 179 20.88 -5.96 -78.09
C GLN A 179 19.77 -5.27 -78.91
N ASN A 180 18.61 -5.92 -79.09
CA ASN A 180 17.50 -5.37 -79.88
C ASN A 180 16.74 -4.24 -79.17
N SER A 181 17.02 -4.02 -77.89
CA SER A 181 16.37 -3.02 -77.05
C SER A 181 17.35 -1.92 -76.62
N ILE A 182 18.58 -1.89 -77.16
CA ILE A 182 19.62 -0.92 -76.84
C ILE A 182 19.91 -0.07 -78.07
N LEU A 183 19.58 1.23 -78.00
CA LEU A 183 19.75 2.17 -79.09
C LEU A 183 20.75 3.26 -78.70
N PHE A 184 21.54 3.72 -79.67
CA PHE A 184 22.46 4.84 -79.50
C PHE A 184 21.96 6.04 -80.28
N VAL A 185 21.86 7.18 -79.62
CA VAL A 185 21.47 8.45 -80.27
C VAL A 185 22.63 9.42 -80.19
N ILE A 186 23.15 9.79 -81.37
CA ILE A 186 24.25 10.74 -81.51
C ILE A 186 23.67 12.15 -81.67
N THR A 187 23.92 13.01 -80.69
CA THR A 187 23.42 14.39 -80.63
C THR A 187 24.52 15.40 -80.98
N LYS A 188 24.18 16.69 -81.06
CA LYS A 188 25.14 17.78 -81.39
C LYS A 188 25.89 17.53 -82.70
N ALA A 189 25.17 16.99 -83.70
CA ALA A 189 25.71 16.33 -84.88
C ALA A 189 25.28 17.03 -86.18
N ARG A 190 25.27 18.37 -86.20
CA ARG A 190 24.68 19.25 -87.25
C ARG A 190 25.05 18.91 -88.71
N SER A 191 26.14 18.17 -88.94
CA SER A 191 26.57 17.75 -90.27
C SER A 191 27.15 16.33 -90.31
N SER A 192 26.92 15.55 -89.26
CA SER A 192 27.44 14.18 -89.19
C SER A 192 26.39 13.19 -89.66
N THR A 193 26.84 12.17 -90.35
CA THR A 193 26.04 11.04 -90.81
C THR A 193 26.33 9.81 -89.97
N ARG A 194 25.52 8.77 -90.12
CA ARG A 194 25.78 7.47 -89.49
C ARG A 194 27.09 6.85 -89.98
N GLU A 195 27.44 7.09 -91.24
CA GLU A 195 28.69 6.67 -91.85
C GLU A 195 29.91 7.36 -91.21
N ASP A 196 29.78 8.64 -90.83
CA ASP A 196 30.83 9.35 -90.09
C ASP A 196 31.03 8.75 -88.69
N VAL A 197 29.94 8.39 -88.00
CA VAL A 197 29.99 7.71 -86.70
C VAL A 197 30.67 6.35 -86.83
N ARG A 198 30.33 5.58 -87.87
CA ARG A 198 30.98 4.30 -88.16
C ARG A 198 32.49 4.48 -88.34
N PHE A 199 32.92 5.44 -89.16
CA PHE A 199 34.35 5.70 -89.38
C PHE A 199 35.06 6.10 -88.08
N ALA A 200 34.42 6.92 -87.24
CA ALA A 200 34.95 7.30 -85.95
C ALA A 200 35.13 6.11 -85.01
N ILE A 201 34.15 5.18 -84.96
CA ILE A 201 34.24 3.96 -84.16
C ILE A 201 35.38 3.05 -84.67
N GLU A 202 35.49 2.86 -85.99
CA GLU A 202 36.57 2.09 -86.60
C GLU A 202 37.95 2.68 -86.22
N GLY A 203 38.10 4.01 -86.27
CA GLY A 203 39.31 4.71 -85.83
C GLY A 203 39.64 4.50 -84.34
N LEU A 204 38.62 4.57 -83.48
CA LEU A 204 38.78 4.35 -82.03
C LEU A 204 39.17 2.92 -81.69
N LEU A 205 38.68 1.91 -82.43
CA LEU A 205 39.07 0.52 -82.22
C LEU A 205 40.59 0.29 -82.36
N PHE A 206 41.26 1.05 -83.23
CA PHE A 206 42.72 0.98 -83.38
C PHE A 206 43.47 1.58 -82.18
N SER A 207 42.90 2.57 -81.48
CA SER A 207 43.58 3.31 -80.41
C SER A 207 43.20 2.90 -78.98
N VAL A 208 42.01 2.32 -78.77
CA VAL A 208 41.54 1.85 -77.46
C VAL A 208 42.21 0.53 -77.10
N THR A 209 42.83 0.43 -75.92
CA THR A 209 43.42 -0.82 -75.38
C THR A 209 42.49 -1.56 -74.42
N ASP A 210 41.51 -0.87 -73.85
CA ASP A 210 40.53 -1.41 -72.92
C ASP A 210 39.62 -2.44 -73.61
N ILE A 211 39.58 -3.66 -73.07
CA ILE A 211 38.90 -4.81 -73.69
C ILE A 211 37.38 -4.62 -73.65
N GLU A 212 36.82 -4.12 -72.55
CA GLU A 212 35.37 -3.92 -72.39
C GLU A 212 34.88 -2.85 -73.36
N VAL A 213 35.58 -1.72 -73.44
CA VAL A 213 35.25 -0.66 -74.39
C VAL A 213 35.38 -1.17 -75.83
N ARG A 214 36.43 -1.94 -76.15
CA ARG A 214 36.58 -2.54 -77.49
C ARG A 214 35.41 -3.45 -77.86
N GLN A 215 34.89 -4.24 -76.91
CA GLN A 215 33.72 -5.08 -77.13
C GLN A 215 32.47 -4.24 -77.41
N MET A 216 32.27 -3.18 -76.63
CA MET A 216 31.15 -2.25 -76.83
C MET A 216 31.22 -1.52 -78.18
N LEU A 217 32.41 -1.07 -78.60
CA LEU A 217 32.61 -0.45 -79.91
C LEU A 217 32.36 -1.43 -81.06
N LYS A 218 32.81 -2.68 -80.94
CA LYS A 218 32.49 -3.73 -81.92
C LYS A 218 31.00 -3.99 -82.00
N PHE A 219 30.32 -4.07 -80.85
CA PHE A 219 28.87 -4.21 -80.80
C PHE A 219 28.17 -3.07 -81.55
N MET A 220 28.59 -1.83 -81.34
CA MET A 220 28.03 -0.69 -82.09
C MET A 220 28.23 -0.84 -83.61
N LEU A 221 29.38 -1.36 -84.07
CA LEU A 221 29.61 -1.63 -85.50
C LEU A 221 28.79 -2.80 -86.04
N ASP A 222 28.57 -3.83 -85.25
CA ASP A 222 27.77 -4.99 -85.64
C ASP A 222 26.27 -4.65 -85.70
N HIS A 223 25.86 -3.57 -85.02
CA HIS A 223 24.47 -3.10 -84.89
C HIS A 223 24.31 -1.62 -85.30
N LEU A 224 24.83 -1.23 -86.47
CA LEU A 224 24.69 0.14 -87.00
C LEU A 224 23.23 0.57 -87.20
N ASP A 225 22.30 -0.37 -87.32
CA ASP A 225 20.85 -0.11 -87.39
C ASP A 225 20.25 0.34 -86.05
N ASN A 226 20.99 0.19 -84.94
CA ASN A 226 20.64 0.72 -83.63
C ASN A 226 21.24 2.11 -83.37
N ILE A 227 21.97 2.70 -84.32
CA ILE A 227 22.59 4.02 -84.19
C ILE A 227 21.81 5.05 -85.00
N PHE A 228 21.34 6.09 -84.31
CA PHE A 228 20.59 7.20 -84.89
C PHE A 228 21.38 8.50 -84.68
N VAL A 229 21.53 9.30 -85.72
CA VAL A 229 22.11 10.64 -85.62
C VAL A 229 20.96 11.65 -85.63
N ILE A 230 20.73 12.30 -84.50
CA ILE A 230 19.60 13.22 -84.29
C ILE A 230 20.11 14.46 -83.59
N ASP A 231 20.15 15.58 -84.30
CA ASP A 231 20.30 16.88 -83.69
C ASP A 231 18.91 17.48 -83.43
N ALA A 232 18.52 17.58 -82.16
CA ALA A 232 17.18 18.04 -81.79
C ALA A 232 16.88 19.48 -82.24
N LEU A 233 17.93 20.28 -82.47
CA LEU A 233 17.84 21.65 -82.96
C LEU A 233 17.70 21.75 -84.48
N ASP A 234 17.88 20.64 -85.17
CA ASP A 234 17.76 20.57 -86.60
C ASP A 234 16.29 20.38 -87.02
N THR A 235 15.90 21.13 -88.05
CA THR A 235 14.55 21.12 -88.64
C THR A 235 14.54 20.52 -90.05
N PHE A 236 15.69 20.05 -90.55
CA PHE A 236 15.76 19.38 -91.85
C PHE A 236 14.93 18.09 -91.86
N SER A 237 14.39 17.74 -93.03
CA SER A 237 13.56 16.54 -93.22
C SER A 237 14.26 15.25 -92.80
N GLN A 238 15.58 15.17 -93.01
CA GLN A 238 16.41 14.02 -92.64
C GLN A 238 16.40 13.75 -91.13
N THR A 239 16.40 14.80 -90.30
CA THR A 239 16.31 14.68 -88.85
C THR A 239 14.93 14.21 -88.42
N GLN A 240 13.86 14.62 -89.12
CA GLN A 240 12.52 14.11 -88.86
C GLN A 240 12.37 12.63 -89.25
N ASP A 241 12.94 12.21 -90.38
CA ASP A 241 12.97 10.80 -90.81
C ASP A 241 13.74 9.94 -89.79
N ALA A 242 14.86 10.45 -89.26
CA ALA A 242 15.62 9.77 -88.21
C ALA A 242 14.84 9.64 -86.89
N LYS A 243 14.05 10.65 -86.50
CA LYS A 243 13.14 10.57 -85.34
C LYS A 243 12.06 9.50 -85.53
N GLU A 244 11.42 9.44 -86.70
CA GLU A 244 10.41 8.41 -87.00
C GLU A 244 11.01 7.00 -87.06
N ALA A 245 12.22 6.87 -87.61
CA ALA A 245 12.96 5.62 -87.58
C ALA A 245 13.30 5.17 -86.14
N LEU A 246 13.70 6.12 -85.28
CA LEU A 246 13.93 5.84 -83.85
C LEU A 246 12.64 5.34 -83.17
N PHE A 247 11.50 6.01 -83.39
CA PHE A 247 10.21 5.56 -82.84
C PHE A 247 9.83 4.17 -83.34
N SER A 248 10.01 3.89 -84.62
CA SER A 248 9.74 2.57 -85.21
C SER A 248 10.59 1.50 -84.52
N LYS A 249 11.88 1.76 -84.33
CA LYS A 249 12.78 0.85 -83.63
C LYS A 249 12.40 0.65 -82.16
N ILE A 250 11.99 1.71 -81.46
CA ILE A 250 11.49 1.62 -80.07
C ILE A 250 10.27 0.71 -79.99
N MET A 251 9.37 0.76 -80.97
CA MET A 251 8.18 -0.09 -81.01
C MET A 251 8.50 -1.57 -81.30
N GLU A 252 9.57 -1.82 -82.05
CA GLU A 252 10.08 -3.18 -82.34
C GLU A 252 10.91 -3.79 -81.21
N SER A 253 11.38 -2.97 -80.25
CA SER A 253 12.17 -3.45 -79.12
C SER A 253 11.43 -4.50 -78.29
N ARG A 254 12.14 -5.54 -77.88
CA ARG A 254 11.58 -6.65 -77.11
C ARG A 254 11.43 -6.35 -75.61
N GLY A 255 11.95 -5.22 -75.17
CA GLY A 255 12.12 -4.93 -73.75
C GLY A 255 13.39 -5.55 -73.17
N ILE A 256 13.76 -5.04 -72.01
CA ILE A 256 14.84 -5.49 -71.13
C ILE A 256 14.17 -5.79 -69.79
N ALA A 257 14.43 -6.98 -69.25
CA ALA A 257 13.86 -7.39 -67.98
C ALA A 257 14.44 -6.53 -66.84
N ARG A 258 13.63 -6.22 -65.84
CA ARG A 258 14.07 -5.43 -64.68
C ARG A 258 15.30 -6.04 -63.98
N ASP A 259 15.43 -7.36 -64.01
CA ASP A 259 16.49 -8.11 -63.32
C ASP A 259 17.79 -8.18 -64.14
N ASP A 260 17.75 -7.77 -65.41
CA ASP A 260 18.94 -7.69 -66.26
C ASP A 260 19.82 -6.47 -65.93
N PHE A 261 19.26 -5.49 -65.22
CA PHE A 261 19.97 -4.29 -64.77
C PHE A 261 20.67 -4.51 -63.43
N THR A 262 21.89 -3.99 -63.33
CA THR A 262 22.73 -4.00 -62.14
C THR A 262 22.83 -2.59 -61.54
N TYR A 263 23.12 -2.51 -60.25
CA TYR A 263 23.38 -1.23 -59.60
C TYR A 263 24.81 -0.77 -59.90
N VAL A 264 24.95 0.42 -60.49
CA VAL A 264 26.24 1.02 -60.83
C VAL A 264 26.44 2.30 -60.01
N ALA A 265 27.43 2.28 -59.13
CA ALA A 265 27.85 3.43 -58.35
C ALA A 265 29.32 3.30 -57.95
N ASP A 266 29.97 4.43 -57.68
CA ASP A 266 31.31 4.47 -57.08
C ASP A 266 31.37 3.72 -55.74
N ASP A 267 32.49 3.03 -55.48
CA ASP A 267 32.67 2.25 -54.24
C ASP A 267 32.54 3.12 -52.99
N GLY A 268 33.03 4.35 -53.03
CA GLY A 268 32.87 5.30 -51.92
C GLY A 268 31.41 5.65 -51.66
N VAL A 269 30.62 5.83 -52.71
CA VAL A 269 29.16 6.04 -52.62
C VAL A 269 28.46 4.81 -52.05
N LYS A 270 28.78 3.62 -52.59
CA LYS A 270 28.20 2.34 -52.15
C LYS A 270 28.46 2.07 -50.66
N ASN A 271 29.71 2.26 -50.22
CA ASN A 271 30.11 2.06 -48.83
C ASN A 271 29.40 3.04 -47.87
N ARG A 272 29.23 4.31 -48.28
CA ARG A 272 28.49 5.29 -47.48
C ARG A 272 27.01 4.93 -47.35
N MET A 273 26.36 4.48 -48.43
CA MET A 273 24.97 4.03 -48.41
C MET A 273 24.79 2.77 -47.55
N GLN A 274 25.69 1.79 -47.67
CA GLN A 274 25.70 0.61 -46.82
C GLN A 274 25.79 1.00 -45.34
N GLY A 275 26.71 1.90 -44.99
CA GLY A 275 26.88 2.38 -43.61
C GLY A 275 25.64 3.10 -43.08
N PHE A 276 25.00 3.92 -43.92
CA PHE A 276 23.76 4.62 -43.56
C PHE A 276 22.59 3.65 -43.31
N ILE A 277 22.30 2.75 -44.26
CA ILE A 277 21.20 1.78 -44.13
C ILE A 277 21.44 0.87 -42.92
N SER A 278 22.67 0.39 -42.73
CA SER A 278 23.02 -0.47 -41.60
C SER A 278 22.75 0.21 -40.25
N ARG A 279 23.10 1.49 -40.10
CA ARG A 279 22.81 2.26 -38.88
C ARG A 279 21.31 2.40 -38.63
N VAL A 280 20.52 2.77 -39.64
CA VAL A 280 19.06 2.91 -39.49
C VAL A 280 18.44 1.59 -39.02
N LEU A 281 18.87 0.46 -39.59
CA LEU A 281 18.41 -0.87 -39.19
C LEU A 281 18.84 -1.22 -37.75
N GLU A 282 20.09 -0.95 -37.38
CA GLU A 282 20.63 -1.22 -36.05
C GLU A 282 19.97 -0.37 -34.95
N ASP A 283 19.81 0.93 -35.18
CA ASP A 283 19.17 1.86 -34.25
C ASP A 283 17.70 1.49 -34.01
N THR A 284 16.98 1.20 -35.10
CA THR A 284 15.59 0.72 -35.01
C THR A 284 15.51 -0.58 -34.21
N ARG A 285 16.41 -1.53 -34.49
CA ARG A 285 16.46 -2.82 -33.79
C ARG A 285 16.75 -2.63 -32.30
N PHE A 286 17.69 -1.74 -31.96
CA PHE A 286 18.04 -1.44 -30.57
C PHE A 286 16.85 -0.85 -29.81
N LEU A 287 16.16 0.13 -30.40
CA LEU A 287 14.96 0.74 -29.79
C LEU A 287 13.84 -0.29 -29.59
N ILE A 288 13.57 -1.14 -30.58
CA ILE A 288 12.56 -2.21 -30.46
C ILE A 288 12.94 -3.20 -29.36
N THR A 289 14.22 -3.56 -29.24
CA THR A 289 14.71 -4.47 -28.19
C THR A 289 14.50 -3.86 -26.80
N ALA A 290 14.90 -2.60 -26.62
CA ALA A 290 14.69 -1.87 -25.36
C ALA A 290 13.21 -1.77 -25.00
N TYR A 291 12.33 -1.51 -25.97
CA TYR A 291 10.88 -1.51 -25.76
C TYR A 291 10.38 -2.89 -25.26
N PHE A 292 10.82 -3.99 -25.87
CA PHE A 292 10.39 -5.32 -25.43
C PHE A 292 10.92 -5.72 -24.06
N ASP A 293 12.12 -5.28 -23.69
CA ASP A 293 12.64 -5.55 -22.36
C ASP A 293 11.86 -4.76 -21.30
N LEU A 294 11.52 -3.50 -21.56
CA LEU A 294 10.58 -2.73 -20.71
C LEU A 294 9.23 -3.44 -20.57
N GLN A 295 8.66 -3.96 -21.67
CA GLN A 295 7.39 -4.73 -21.62
C GLN A 295 7.50 -5.97 -20.73
N LYS A 296 8.63 -6.70 -20.76
CA LYS A 296 8.85 -7.84 -19.84
C LYS A 296 8.95 -7.39 -18.38
N HIS A 297 9.61 -6.26 -18.12
CA HIS A 297 9.71 -5.70 -16.76
C HIS A 297 8.33 -5.29 -16.24
N ILE A 298 7.53 -4.60 -17.07
CA ILE A 298 6.13 -4.27 -16.76
C ILE A 298 5.33 -5.53 -16.43
N GLN A 299 5.36 -6.56 -17.28
CA GLN A 299 4.62 -7.80 -17.04
C GLN A 299 5.02 -8.50 -15.73
N ARG A 300 6.33 -8.57 -15.43
CA ARG A 300 6.82 -9.15 -14.17
C ARG A 300 6.33 -8.38 -12.95
N SER A 301 6.36 -7.05 -13.02
CA SER A 301 5.89 -6.18 -11.95
C SER A 301 4.37 -6.22 -11.78
N GLU A 302 3.61 -6.36 -12.86
CA GLU A 302 2.15 -6.59 -12.80
C GLU A 302 1.82 -7.91 -12.12
N ASN A 303 2.51 -9.00 -12.48
CA ASN A 303 2.31 -10.29 -11.82
C ASN A 303 2.62 -10.22 -10.32
N ARG A 304 3.69 -9.51 -9.92
CA ARG A 304 4.02 -9.28 -8.50
C ARG A 304 2.95 -8.45 -7.79
N LEU A 305 2.36 -7.47 -8.48
CA LEU A 305 1.28 -6.64 -7.93
C LEU A 305 0.03 -7.47 -7.64
N THR A 306 -0.32 -8.41 -8.53
CA THR A 306 -1.44 -9.35 -8.30
C THR A 306 -1.20 -10.20 -7.05
N VAL A 307 -0.01 -10.80 -6.91
CA VAL A 307 0.34 -11.60 -5.73
C VAL A 307 0.27 -10.77 -4.44
N LEU A 308 0.81 -9.56 -4.42
CA LEU A 308 0.77 -8.68 -3.25
C LEU A 308 -0.66 -8.23 -2.90
N ALA A 309 -1.52 -8.03 -3.92
CA ALA A 309 -2.92 -7.69 -3.69
C ALA A 309 -3.67 -8.86 -3.03
N GLU A 310 -3.42 -10.09 -3.47
CA GLU A 310 -3.97 -11.31 -2.86
C GLU A 310 -3.48 -11.48 -1.40
N GLU A 311 -2.18 -11.30 -1.14
CA GLU A 311 -1.62 -11.35 0.22
C GLU A 311 -2.23 -10.29 1.13
N LEU A 312 -2.43 -9.07 0.62
CA LEU A 312 -3.04 -7.97 1.37
C LEU A 312 -4.52 -8.25 1.67
N GLU A 313 -5.25 -8.85 0.73
CA GLU A 313 -6.64 -9.28 0.94
C GLU A 313 -6.72 -10.35 2.02
N GLU A 314 -5.83 -11.34 2.01
CA GLU A 314 -5.76 -12.39 3.03
C GLU A 314 -5.48 -11.82 4.44
N VAL A 315 -4.55 -10.86 4.55
CA VAL A 315 -4.26 -10.17 5.82
C VAL A 315 -5.47 -9.36 6.29
N ASN A 316 -6.13 -8.61 5.40
CA ASN A 316 -7.35 -7.86 5.74
C ASN A 316 -8.49 -8.78 6.19
N LEU A 317 -8.67 -9.91 5.50
CA LEU A 317 -9.65 -10.93 5.84
C LEU A 317 -9.35 -11.47 7.25
N SER A 318 -8.09 -11.81 7.53
CA SER A 318 -7.63 -12.31 8.84
C SER A 318 -7.91 -11.32 9.97
N ILE A 319 -7.59 -10.03 9.77
CA ILE A 319 -7.88 -8.96 10.73
C ILE A 319 -9.39 -8.80 10.94
N SER A 320 -10.18 -8.79 9.86
CA SER A 320 -11.64 -8.59 9.94
C SER A 320 -12.34 -9.74 10.67
N LYS A 321 -11.91 -10.99 10.41
CA LYS A 321 -12.42 -12.20 11.04
C LYS A 321 -12.22 -12.15 12.56
N ILE A 322 -11.01 -11.80 13.02
CA ILE A 322 -10.70 -11.66 14.45
C ILE A 322 -11.54 -10.57 15.10
N LYS A 323 -11.68 -9.40 14.46
CA LYS A 323 -12.47 -8.29 14.99
C LYS A 323 -13.97 -8.59 15.09
N SER A 324 -14.49 -9.43 14.18
CA SER A 324 -15.92 -9.73 14.10
C SER A 324 -16.39 -10.81 15.09
N GLY A 325 -15.49 -11.53 15.76
CA GLY A 325 -15.82 -12.65 16.65
C GLY A 325 -16.51 -13.84 15.96
N LYS A 326 -16.70 -13.79 14.63
CA LYS A 326 -17.37 -14.83 13.85
C LYS A 326 -16.34 -15.70 13.14
N LEU A 327 -16.00 -16.88 13.69
CA LEU A 327 -15.64 -18.05 12.86
C LEU A 327 -15.57 -19.40 13.61
N HIS A 328 -16.03 -20.43 12.89
CA HIS A 328 -16.05 -21.84 13.27
C HIS A 328 -14.91 -22.68 12.68
N SER A 329 -14.00 -22.12 11.88
CA SER A 329 -12.89 -22.88 11.29
C SER A 329 -11.78 -21.96 10.77
N VAL A 330 -10.64 -21.92 11.48
CA VAL A 330 -9.23 -21.72 11.02
C VAL A 330 -8.40 -21.07 12.14
N SER A 331 -7.35 -21.78 12.55
CA SER A 331 -6.21 -21.42 13.42
C SER A 331 -6.45 -21.16 14.92
N GLU A 332 -5.41 -21.45 15.72
CA GLU A 332 -5.34 -21.30 17.19
C GLU A 332 -5.75 -19.90 17.69
N MET A 333 -5.61 -18.85 16.86
CA MET A 333 -6.02 -17.48 17.23
C MET A 333 -7.53 -17.27 17.16
N SER A 334 -8.23 -17.93 16.22
CA SER A 334 -9.69 -17.95 16.20
C SER A 334 -10.27 -18.69 17.40
N GLU A 335 -9.59 -19.76 17.82
CA GLU A 335 -9.99 -20.54 18.99
C GLU A 335 -9.76 -19.75 20.28
N ASN A 336 -8.65 -19.02 20.39
CA ASN A 336 -8.39 -18.09 21.49
C ASN A 336 -9.45 -16.97 21.59
N ALA A 337 -9.91 -16.41 20.48
CA ALA A 337 -10.99 -15.41 20.49
C ALA A 337 -12.32 -16.01 20.99
N ARG A 338 -12.66 -17.23 20.55
CA ARG A 338 -13.86 -17.95 21.03
C ARG A 338 -13.75 -18.27 22.53
N VAL A 339 -12.60 -18.77 22.96
CA VAL A 339 -12.31 -19.11 24.36
C VAL A 339 -12.32 -17.86 25.24
N SER A 340 -11.87 -16.70 24.75
CA SER A 340 -11.99 -15.40 25.45
C SER A 340 -13.45 -15.09 25.76
N GLU A 341 -14.34 -15.23 24.77
CA GLU A 341 -15.78 -14.99 24.93
C GLU A 341 -16.45 -16.01 25.86
N GLU A 342 -16.10 -17.29 25.75
CA GLU A 342 -16.57 -18.33 26.67
C GLU A 342 -16.13 -18.04 28.12
N ILE A 343 -14.89 -17.58 28.32
CA ILE A 343 -14.37 -17.20 29.64
C ILE A 343 -15.10 -15.97 30.18
N LYS A 344 -15.40 -14.96 29.35
CA LYS A 344 -16.20 -13.79 29.77
C LYS A 344 -17.59 -14.21 30.23
N ASN A 345 -18.32 -14.98 29.42
CA ASN A 345 -19.64 -15.48 29.77
C ASN A 345 -19.60 -16.31 31.07
N ALA A 346 -18.55 -17.10 31.28
CA ALA A 346 -18.36 -17.86 32.52
C ALA A 346 -18.04 -16.96 33.73
N ILE A 347 -17.27 -15.88 33.55
CA ILE A 347 -17.03 -14.88 34.60
C ILE A 347 -18.34 -14.17 34.94
N ASP A 348 -19.08 -13.67 33.96
CA ASP A 348 -20.34 -12.94 34.17
C ASP A 348 -21.37 -13.80 34.90
N SER A 349 -21.49 -15.08 34.50
CA SER A 349 -22.35 -16.03 35.21
C SER A 349 -21.89 -16.29 36.64
N LEU A 350 -20.59 -16.39 36.90
CA LEU A 350 -20.06 -16.61 38.25
C LEU A 350 -20.22 -15.38 39.13
N GLU A 351 -20.00 -14.18 38.58
CA GLU A 351 -20.19 -12.89 39.28
C GLU A 351 -21.65 -12.73 39.70
N LYS A 352 -22.60 -13.03 38.80
CA LYS A 352 -24.03 -13.02 39.16
C LYS A 352 -24.35 -13.97 40.32
N THR A 353 -23.86 -15.21 40.25
CA THR A 353 -24.07 -16.17 41.35
C THR A 353 -23.25 -15.90 42.60
N LEU A 354 -22.28 -14.98 42.55
CA LEU A 354 -21.52 -14.53 43.71
C LEU A 354 -22.32 -13.46 44.45
N GLU A 355 -22.92 -12.53 43.70
CA GLU A 355 -23.80 -11.48 44.21
C GLU A 355 -25.01 -12.07 44.95
N ASP A 356 -25.63 -13.11 44.40
CA ASP A 356 -26.73 -13.83 45.07
C ASP A 356 -26.30 -14.44 46.43
N GLU A 357 -25.12 -15.07 46.49
CA GLU A 357 -24.61 -15.73 47.71
C GLU A 357 -24.12 -14.70 48.75
N GLU A 358 -23.54 -13.58 48.31
CA GLU A 358 -23.16 -12.47 49.18
C GLU A 358 -24.40 -11.82 49.81
N SER A 359 -25.49 -11.67 49.05
CA SER A 359 -26.77 -11.19 49.57
C SER A 359 -27.38 -12.14 50.60
N GLU A 360 -27.25 -13.45 50.40
CA GLU A 360 -27.77 -14.46 51.33
C GLU A 360 -26.97 -14.47 52.64
N VAL A 361 -25.63 -14.36 52.57
CA VAL A 361 -24.78 -14.20 53.75
C VAL A 361 -25.14 -12.92 54.53
N ALA A 362 -25.39 -11.81 53.84
CA ALA A 362 -25.82 -10.57 54.50
C ALA A 362 -27.15 -10.76 55.26
N SER A 363 -28.10 -11.51 54.68
CA SER A 363 -29.34 -11.86 55.36
C SER A 363 -29.12 -12.70 56.62
N PHE A 364 -28.24 -13.70 56.56
CA PHE A 364 -27.89 -14.52 57.73
C PHE A 364 -27.13 -13.73 58.80
N GLU A 365 -26.25 -12.81 58.41
CA GLU A 365 -25.54 -11.93 59.34
C GLU A 365 -26.51 -10.95 60.07
N ASP A 366 -27.53 -10.43 59.36
CA ASP A 366 -28.59 -9.63 59.96
C ASP A 366 -29.45 -10.46 60.95
N GLU A 367 -29.79 -11.70 60.59
CA GLU A 367 -30.52 -12.62 61.46
C GLU A 367 -29.71 -12.98 62.71
N PHE A 368 -28.42 -13.31 62.54
CA PHE A 368 -27.49 -13.57 63.63
C PHE A 368 -27.37 -12.35 64.57
N THR A 369 -27.28 -11.15 64.01
CA THR A 369 -27.22 -9.89 64.78
C THR A 369 -28.50 -9.67 65.57
N THR A 370 -29.66 -9.94 64.96
CA THR A 370 -30.96 -9.83 65.63
C THR A 370 -31.04 -10.80 66.82
N LYS A 371 -30.66 -12.07 66.63
CA LYS A 371 -30.62 -13.08 67.69
C LYS A 371 -29.65 -12.72 68.81
N LYS A 372 -28.50 -12.14 68.46
CA LYS A 372 -27.51 -11.63 69.43
C LYS A 372 -28.08 -10.49 70.29
N ILE A 373 -28.82 -9.55 69.69
CA ILE A 373 -29.48 -8.45 70.41
C ILE A 373 -30.53 -9.00 71.40
N VAL A 374 -31.29 -10.03 70.99
CA VAL A 374 -32.26 -10.71 71.88
C VAL A 374 -31.52 -11.40 73.04
N LEU A 375 -30.40 -12.07 72.76
CA LEU A 375 -29.57 -12.69 73.80
C LEU A 375 -29.00 -11.66 74.78
N ASP A 376 -28.54 -10.50 74.28
CA ASP A 376 -27.99 -9.42 75.10
C ASP A 376 -29.07 -8.73 75.97
N THR A 377 -30.31 -8.61 75.48
CA THR A 377 -31.44 -8.07 76.27
C THR A 377 -31.90 -9.01 77.37
N LEU A 378 -31.77 -10.33 77.19
CA LEU A 378 -32.01 -11.33 78.25
C LEU A 378 -30.92 -11.34 79.35
N ASN A 379 -29.84 -10.57 79.16
CA ASN A 379 -28.70 -10.47 80.07
C ASN A 379 -28.76 -9.22 81.00
N ILE A 380 -29.88 -8.49 81.01
CA ILE A 380 -30.06 -7.28 81.83
C ILE A 380 -30.66 -7.66 83.20
N SER A 381 -30.19 -7.00 84.28
CA SER A 381 -30.70 -7.20 85.65
C SER A 381 -32.06 -6.51 85.84
N GLU A 382 -33.04 -7.21 86.40
CA GLU A 382 -34.35 -6.65 86.78
C GLU A 382 -34.62 -6.81 88.28
N GLU A 383 -35.51 -5.94 88.79
CA GLU A 383 -36.01 -5.98 90.17
C GLU A 383 -37.09 -7.07 90.26
N LEU A 384 -36.89 -8.07 91.13
CA LEU A 384 -37.71 -9.29 91.09
C LEU A 384 -38.68 -9.44 92.27
N GLU A 385 -38.43 -8.88 93.46
CA GLU A 385 -39.41 -8.96 94.58
C GLU A 385 -39.17 -7.97 95.74
N HIS A 386 -40.27 -7.55 96.40
CA HIS A 386 -40.31 -6.59 97.52
C HIS A 386 -40.94 -7.24 98.75
N GLY A 387 -40.20 -7.34 99.87
CA GLY A 387 -40.72 -7.87 101.14
C GLY A 387 -40.66 -6.82 102.26
N GLU A 388 -41.82 -6.42 102.79
CA GLU A 388 -41.95 -5.63 104.03
C GLU A 388 -42.06 -6.57 105.24
N PHE A 389 -41.25 -6.33 106.28
CA PHE A 389 -41.33 -7.09 107.53
C PHE A 389 -41.82 -6.22 108.70
N ILE A 390 -42.83 -6.72 109.42
CA ILE A 390 -43.38 -6.12 110.65
C ILE A 390 -43.26 -7.16 111.76
N TYR A 391 -42.58 -6.82 112.86
CA TYR A 391 -42.40 -7.73 114.00
C TYR A 391 -43.69 -7.84 114.85
N PRO A 392 -44.10 -9.05 115.31
CA PRO A 392 -45.23 -9.23 116.22
C PRO A 392 -44.86 -8.94 117.70
N ASP A 393 -45.78 -8.36 118.47
CA ASP A 393 -45.61 -8.08 119.92
C ASP A 393 -45.45 -9.37 120.77
N PRO A 394 -44.59 -9.39 121.80
CA PRO A 394 -44.46 -10.54 122.68
C PRO A 394 -45.70 -10.73 123.60
N PRO A 395 -46.15 -11.97 123.84
CA PRO A 395 -47.35 -12.26 124.63
C PRO A 395 -47.08 -12.22 126.15
N GLY A 396 -47.68 -11.24 126.84
CA GLY A 396 -48.01 -11.30 128.27
C GLY A 396 -46.96 -10.77 129.27
N SER A 397 -47.11 -9.52 129.72
CA SER A 397 -46.65 -9.09 131.05
C SER A 397 -47.60 -8.06 131.64
N VAL A 398 -48.31 -8.49 132.69
CA VAL A 398 -49.30 -7.74 133.47
C VAL A 398 -48.58 -6.85 134.49
N ALA A 399 -49.21 -5.72 134.80
CA ALA A 399 -48.83 -4.74 135.82
C ALA A 399 -48.51 -5.34 137.20
N ASN A 400 -47.38 -4.93 137.79
CA ASN A 400 -47.22 -4.44 139.18
C ASN A 400 -45.76 -4.57 139.65
N GLY A 401 -45.22 -3.48 140.21
CA GLY A 401 -44.12 -3.52 141.19
C GLY A 401 -42.70 -3.60 140.62
N MET A 402 -41.82 -2.77 141.17
CA MET A 402 -40.39 -2.67 140.84
C MET A 402 -39.64 -4.00 141.09
N ASP A 403 -38.89 -4.45 140.06
CA ASP A 403 -37.53 -5.01 140.07
C ASP A 403 -37.35 -5.85 138.78
N GLY A 404 -36.40 -5.50 137.89
CA GLY A 404 -36.15 -6.30 136.67
C GLY A 404 -35.13 -5.71 135.70
N PHE A 405 -34.25 -6.55 135.18
CA PHE A 405 -33.03 -6.28 134.42
C PHE A 405 -33.26 -5.86 132.96
N PHE A 406 -32.28 -5.17 132.34
CA PHE A 406 -32.15 -5.01 130.89
C PHE A 406 -31.95 -6.40 130.24
N LEU A 407 -32.87 -6.84 129.39
CA LEU A 407 -32.70 -8.02 128.54
C LEU A 407 -32.35 -7.56 127.13
N LEU A 408 -31.18 -7.96 126.65
CA LEU A 408 -30.72 -7.75 125.27
C LEU A 408 -31.17 -8.97 124.48
N GLU A 409 -32.17 -8.82 123.61
CA GLU A 409 -32.64 -9.91 122.75
C GLU A 409 -31.98 -9.85 121.37
N LYS A 410 -31.50 -11.01 120.93
CA LYS A 410 -30.83 -11.21 119.64
C LYS A 410 -31.80 -11.98 118.74
N HIS A 411 -32.17 -11.41 117.60
CA HIS A 411 -33.05 -12.03 116.63
C HIS A 411 -32.22 -12.54 115.44
N GLU A 412 -32.21 -13.85 115.24
CA GLU A 412 -31.61 -14.51 114.07
C GLU A 412 -32.73 -14.79 113.06
N TYR A 413 -32.54 -14.37 111.81
CA TYR A 413 -33.49 -14.62 110.74
C TYR A 413 -32.82 -15.31 109.56
N LYS A 414 -33.53 -16.31 109.01
CA LYS A 414 -33.12 -17.10 107.86
C LYS A 414 -34.16 -16.93 106.76
N PHE A 415 -33.73 -16.51 105.58
CA PHE A 415 -34.57 -16.47 104.38
C PHE A 415 -34.11 -17.55 103.40
N GLU A 416 -35.04 -18.36 102.91
CA GLU A 416 -34.80 -19.41 101.93
C GLU A 416 -35.69 -19.15 100.70
N TYR A 417 -35.06 -19.00 99.52
CA TYR A 417 -35.80 -18.88 98.27
C TYR A 417 -36.02 -20.26 97.63
N PRO A 418 -37.26 -20.70 97.40
CA PRO A 418 -37.53 -22.01 96.81
C PRO A 418 -37.21 -21.99 95.31
N GLY A 419 -36.03 -22.49 94.91
CA GLY A 419 -35.72 -22.70 93.48
C GLY A 419 -34.24 -22.58 93.04
N GLY A 420 -33.30 -22.25 93.93
CA GLY A 420 -31.92 -21.94 93.56
C GLY A 420 -31.75 -20.47 93.13
N ASN A 421 -30.58 -19.89 93.41
CA ASN A 421 -30.35 -18.44 93.48
C ASN A 421 -30.42 -17.72 92.10
N PRO A 422 -31.39 -16.80 91.85
CA PRO A 422 -31.36 -15.92 90.69
C PRO A 422 -30.74 -14.53 90.99
N PHE A 423 -30.22 -14.29 92.20
CA PHE A 423 -29.92 -12.97 92.72
C PHE A 423 -28.47 -12.53 92.54
N THR A 424 -28.29 -11.30 92.07
CA THR A 424 -26.97 -10.65 91.88
C THR A 424 -26.69 -9.55 92.90
N ARG A 425 -27.72 -8.99 93.58
CA ARG A 425 -27.56 -7.94 94.60
C ARG A 425 -28.77 -7.87 95.56
N VAL A 426 -28.51 -7.59 96.84
CA VAL A 426 -29.52 -7.36 97.89
C VAL A 426 -29.29 -5.98 98.52
N ASP A 427 -30.30 -5.11 98.53
CA ASP A 427 -30.27 -3.80 99.20
C ASP A 427 -31.27 -3.76 100.37
N VAL A 428 -30.92 -3.10 101.48
CA VAL A 428 -31.77 -2.99 102.68
C VAL A 428 -32.01 -1.52 103.02
N GLN A 429 -33.28 -1.09 103.13
CA GLN A 429 -33.68 0.27 103.57
C GLN A 429 -34.29 0.23 104.98
N ARG A 430 -33.99 1.24 105.81
CA ARG A 430 -34.41 1.36 107.23
C ARG A 430 -35.47 2.47 107.39
N GLU A 431 -36.55 2.21 108.12
CA GLU A 431 -37.55 3.24 108.48
C GLU A 431 -37.79 3.26 110.01
N GLY A 432 -37.50 4.38 110.68
CA GLY A 432 -37.84 4.60 112.10
C GLY A 432 -38.33 6.04 112.33
N ILE A 433 -39.51 6.19 112.93
CA ILE A 433 -40.18 7.47 113.20
C ILE A 433 -40.02 7.82 114.70
N THR A 434 -39.57 9.04 115.04
CA THR A 434 -39.50 9.54 116.45
C THR A 434 -40.63 10.55 116.74
N HIS A 435 -41.37 10.40 117.84
CA HIS A 435 -42.35 11.39 118.34
C HIS A 435 -42.17 11.69 119.87
N PRO A 436 -42.36 12.94 120.36
CA PRO A 436 -42.04 13.33 121.75
C PRO A 436 -43.25 13.49 122.71
N GLY A 437 -43.10 13.07 123.98
CA GLY A 437 -43.65 13.78 125.16
C GLY A 437 -44.65 13.08 126.11
N VAL A 438 -44.23 12.83 127.38
CA VAL A 438 -44.98 12.88 128.67
C VAL A 438 -43.90 12.92 129.79
N GLY A 439 -43.82 13.81 130.80
CA GLY A 439 -44.76 14.80 131.31
C GLY A 439 -45.48 14.36 132.59
N ASN A 440 -44.89 14.64 133.77
CA ASN A 440 -45.54 14.67 135.11
C ASN A 440 -45.79 13.33 135.85
N LEU A 441 -44.86 13.00 136.75
CA LEU A 441 -45.16 12.38 138.05
C LEU A 441 -44.51 13.23 139.18
N PHE A 442 -45.34 13.91 139.97
CA PHE A 442 -45.15 14.47 141.33
C PHE A 442 -44.19 15.67 141.55
N ARG A 443 -44.68 16.91 141.46
CA ARG A 443 -45.23 17.74 142.57
C ARG A 443 -46.04 17.03 143.67
N VAL A 444 -45.46 16.88 144.87
CA VAL A 444 -46.01 16.98 146.26
C VAL A 444 -44.72 17.07 147.12
N VAL A 445 -44.28 18.17 147.77
CA VAL A 445 -44.86 19.11 148.73
C VAL A 445 -44.12 20.46 148.61
N GLN A 446 -44.83 21.56 148.79
CA GLN A 446 -44.32 22.94 148.86
C GLN A 446 -44.26 23.43 150.33
N VAL A 447 -43.14 24.11 150.67
CA VAL A 447 -42.90 25.17 151.70
C VAL A 447 -43.16 24.89 153.21
N PRO A 448 -42.75 25.75 154.18
CA PRO A 448 -41.65 26.75 154.30
C PRO A 448 -40.84 26.58 155.63
N GLY A 449 -39.85 27.44 155.89
CA GLY A 449 -38.92 27.31 157.03
C GLY A 449 -39.49 27.53 158.43
N GLY A 450 -38.96 26.76 159.40
CA GLY A 450 -39.05 26.98 160.85
C GLY A 450 -39.51 25.74 161.66
N PHE A 451 -38.63 25.23 162.55
CA PHE A 451 -38.84 24.14 163.55
C PHE A 451 -39.04 22.72 162.95
N PHE A 452 -38.40 21.61 163.34
CA PHE A 452 -37.70 21.11 164.54
C PHE A 452 -36.55 20.20 164.02
N ARG A 453 -35.28 20.40 164.35
CA ARG A 453 -34.62 19.90 165.58
C ARG A 453 -35.33 18.69 166.20
N GLY A 454 -34.92 17.48 165.81
CA GLY A 454 -35.16 16.27 166.59
C GLY A 454 -35.72 15.12 165.76
N LEU A 455 -34.83 14.39 165.06
CA LEU A 455 -34.86 12.96 164.78
C LEU A 455 -33.65 12.69 163.87
N PHE A 456 -32.67 11.96 164.39
CA PHE A 456 -31.32 11.73 163.84
C PHE A 456 -30.36 12.90 164.00
N GLY A 457 -29.78 12.96 165.20
CA GLY A 457 -28.54 13.68 165.44
C GLY A 457 -27.37 12.98 164.73
N GLY A 458 -26.43 13.79 164.25
CA GLY A 458 -25.10 13.33 163.89
C GLY A 458 -24.95 12.70 162.51
N THR A 459 -25.30 13.43 161.45
CA THR A 459 -24.75 13.14 160.10
C THR A 459 -24.34 14.46 159.45
N SER A 460 -23.12 14.46 158.92
CA SER A 460 -22.41 15.67 158.51
C SER A 460 -22.82 16.11 157.09
N THR A 461 -22.64 17.40 156.79
CA THR A 461 -22.92 18.05 155.50
C THR A 461 -22.20 17.41 154.30
N GLU A 462 -21.23 16.53 154.53
CA GLU A 462 -20.54 15.73 153.51
C GLU A 462 -21.41 14.59 152.95
N GLU A 463 -22.20 13.88 153.77
CA GLU A 463 -23.02 12.73 153.32
C GLU A 463 -24.20 13.16 152.43
N LEU A 464 -24.74 14.36 152.66
CA LEU A 464 -25.79 14.96 151.81
C LEU A 464 -25.27 15.47 150.46
N LYS A 465 -23.97 15.83 150.37
CA LYS A 465 -23.33 16.18 149.09
C LYS A 465 -23.07 14.94 148.25
N THR A 466 -22.64 13.83 148.85
CA THR A 466 -22.40 12.57 148.14
C THR A 466 -23.69 12.00 147.54
N ALA A 467 -24.83 12.11 148.23
CA ALA A 467 -26.13 11.66 147.70
C ALA A 467 -26.61 12.49 146.49
N PHE A 468 -26.35 13.81 146.47
CA PHE A 468 -26.76 14.68 145.35
C PHE A 468 -25.86 14.52 144.12
N GLN A 469 -24.57 14.21 144.30
CA GLN A 469 -23.65 13.91 143.20
C GLN A 469 -23.90 12.51 142.59
N GLN A 470 -24.31 11.52 143.39
CA GLN A 470 -24.73 10.22 142.87
C GLN A 470 -26.02 10.31 142.01
N ALA A 471 -26.95 11.21 142.36
CA ALA A 471 -28.18 11.43 141.59
C ALA A 471 -27.94 12.17 140.24
N SER A 472 -26.91 13.00 140.15
CA SER A 472 -26.54 13.72 138.91
C SER A 472 -25.84 12.81 137.89
N VAL A 473 -25.05 11.83 138.34
CA VAL A 473 -24.36 10.86 137.46
C VAL A 473 -25.33 9.83 136.86
N ASN A 474 -26.40 9.47 137.56
CA ASN A 474 -27.43 8.55 137.04
C ASN A 474 -28.36 9.20 135.99
N VAL A 475 -28.51 10.53 135.99
CA VAL A 475 -29.29 11.25 134.96
C VAL A 475 -28.46 11.45 133.68
N HIS A 476 -27.14 11.43 133.77
CA HIS A 476 -26.23 11.58 132.62
C HIS A 476 -26.11 10.31 131.75
N ALA A 477 -26.51 9.14 132.26
CA ALA A 477 -26.48 7.85 131.56
C ALA A 477 -27.78 7.52 130.77
N ILE A 478 -28.88 8.24 131.01
CA ILE A 478 -30.18 8.02 130.33
C ILE A 478 -30.31 8.88 129.06
N LEU A 479 -29.52 9.95 128.93
CA LEU A 479 -29.65 10.93 127.84
C LEU A 479 -28.67 10.77 126.67
N HIS A 480 -27.60 9.97 126.78
CA HIS A 480 -26.61 9.78 125.69
C HIS A 480 -25.97 8.37 125.67
N GLY A 481 -26.56 7.40 124.94
CA GLY A 481 -26.00 6.07 124.62
C GLY A 481 -27.02 5.13 123.93
N PRO A 482 -26.62 4.17 123.06
CA PRO A 482 -27.22 3.87 121.72
C PRO A 482 -28.20 2.66 121.68
N TYR A 483 -28.53 2.06 120.52
CA TYR A 483 -28.64 0.59 120.23
C TYR A 483 -29.62 0.21 119.08
N ASP A 484 -29.12 0.24 117.82
CA ASP A 484 -29.60 -0.58 116.70
C ASP A 484 -28.36 -0.95 115.85
N GLU A 485 -27.72 -2.10 116.12
CA GLU A 485 -26.50 -2.55 115.43
C GLU A 485 -26.76 -3.86 114.67
N PHE A 486 -26.82 -3.76 113.33
CA PHE A 486 -26.82 -4.91 112.42
C PHE A 486 -25.37 -5.37 112.22
N THR A 487 -25.02 -6.56 112.70
CA THR A 487 -23.61 -6.88 112.99
C THR A 487 -22.99 -8.03 112.20
N GLU A 488 -23.73 -8.89 111.49
CA GLU A 488 -23.09 -9.90 110.60
C GLU A 488 -24.05 -10.55 109.59
N THR A 489 -23.52 -10.91 108.41
CA THR A 489 -24.18 -11.73 107.37
C THR A 489 -23.36 -12.99 107.08
N LYS A 490 -24.02 -14.15 107.06
CA LYS A 490 -23.51 -15.35 106.38
C LYS A 490 -24.39 -15.61 105.17
N SER A 491 -23.76 -15.81 104.01
CA SER A 491 -24.47 -16.16 102.78
C SER A 491 -23.90 -17.45 102.20
N ASP A 492 -24.79 -18.33 101.75
CA ASP A 492 -24.47 -19.44 100.85
C ASP A 492 -25.15 -19.16 99.49
N PRO A 493 -24.44 -18.50 98.56
CA PRO A 493 -25.03 -18.04 97.30
C PRO A 493 -25.48 -19.17 96.38
N GLU A 494 -24.94 -20.38 96.48
CA GLU A 494 -25.37 -21.49 95.61
C GLU A 494 -26.65 -22.15 96.13
N ALA A 495 -26.89 -22.10 97.45
CA ALA A 495 -28.09 -22.65 98.08
C ALA A 495 -29.28 -21.66 98.16
N GLY A 496 -29.07 -20.37 97.83
CA GLY A 496 -30.12 -19.34 97.94
C GLY A 496 -30.50 -18.99 99.38
N VAL A 497 -29.56 -19.15 100.32
CA VAL A 497 -29.76 -18.94 101.77
C VAL A 497 -29.02 -17.70 102.24
N TYR A 498 -29.74 -16.79 102.88
CA TYR A 498 -29.19 -15.58 103.49
C TYR A 498 -29.59 -15.48 104.97
N GLU A 499 -28.59 -15.35 105.84
CA GLU A 499 -28.76 -15.24 107.29
C GLU A 499 -28.27 -13.87 107.79
N GLY A 500 -29.09 -13.21 108.60
CA GLY A 500 -28.77 -11.92 109.22
C GLY A 500 -29.19 -11.89 110.69
N THR A 501 -28.41 -11.19 111.52
CA THR A 501 -28.71 -11.05 112.95
C THR A 501 -28.98 -9.59 113.34
N TYR A 502 -30.06 -9.35 114.07
CA TYR A 502 -30.49 -8.03 114.54
C TYR A 502 -30.59 -7.98 116.08
N SER A 503 -30.16 -6.89 116.72
CA SER A 503 -30.25 -6.70 118.18
C SER A 503 -30.87 -5.33 118.49
N THR A 504 -31.86 -5.27 119.40
CA THR A 504 -32.61 -4.06 119.78
C THR A 504 -32.87 -4.01 121.30
N LEU A 505 -32.91 -2.79 121.88
CA LEU A 505 -33.16 -2.55 123.31
C LEU A 505 -34.57 -1.92 123.51
N HIS A 506 -35.45 -2.59 124.25
CA HIS A 506 -36.88 -2.24 124.26
C HIS A 506 -37.25 -1.12 125.25
N TYR A 507 -37.91 -0.07 124.75
CA TYR A 507 -38.99 0.63 125.47
C TYR A 507 -40.02 1.18 124.46
N GLY A 508 -40.90 0.30 123.96
CA GLY A 508 -42.19 0.70 123.36
C GLY A 508 -42.21 1.19 121.90
N ILE A 509 -41.26 0.82 121.05
CA ILE A 509 -41.32 1.09 119.59
C ILE A 509 -40.93 -0.16 118.78
N THR A 510 -41.73 -0.51 117.77
CA THR A 510 -41.51 -1.64 116.85
C THR A 510 -40.64 -1.20 115.66
N PRO A 511 -39.46 -1.82 115.40
CA PRO A 511 -38.65 -1.48 114.23
C PRO A 511 -39.24 -2.06 112.92
N LYS A 512 -39.08 -1.34 111.79
CA LYS A 512 -39.39 -1.80 110.42
C LYS A 512 -38.12 -1.80 109.55
N ALA A 513 -37.94 -2.86 108.75
CA ALA A 513 -36.89 -2.94 107.73
C ALA A 513 -37.44 -3.54 106.44
N THR A 514 -36.98 -3.03 105.30
CA THR A 514 -37.41 -3.45 103.97
C THR A 514 -36.21 -3.95 103.16
N ILE A 515 -36.33 -5.12 102.54
CA ILE A 515 -35.27 -5.76 101.74
C ILE A 515 -35.72 -5.80 100.27
N ILE A 516 -34.85 -5.36 99.35
CA ILE A 516 -35.05 -5.39 97.89
C ILE A 516 -33.98 -6.28 97.26
N VAL A 517 -34.38 -7.17 96.34
CA VAL A 517 -33.47 -8.13 95.69
C VAL A 517 -33.52 -8.01 94.16
N TYR A 518 -32.34 -7.99 93.54
CA TYR A 518 -32.14 -7.92 92.08
C TYR A 518 -31.64 -9.25 91.51
N GLY A 519 -32.15 -9.66 90.36
CA GLY A 519 -31.66 -10.85 89.63
C GLY A 519 -31.59 -10.64 88.12
N GLU A 520 -30.69 -11.37 87.45
CA GLU A 520 -30.57 -11.33 85.99
C GLU A 520 -31.53 -12.34 85.34
N ARG A 521 -32.27 -11.91 84.31
CA ARG A 521 -33.29 -12.75 83.64
C ARG A 521 -32.75 -14.10 83.16
N ARG A 522 -31.49 -14.18 82.74
CA ARG A 522 -30.84 -15.42 82.28
C ARG A 522 -30.82 -16.57 83.31
N HIS A 523 -30.98 -16.26 84.59
CA HIS A 523 -30.98 -17.24 85.68
C HIS A 523 -32.39 -17.73 86.03
N HIS A 524 -33.43 -17.18 85.41
CA HIS A 524 -34.80 -17.67 85.55
C HIS A 524 -34.99 -18.98 84.74
N PRO A 525 -35.67 -20.01 85.29
CA PRO A 525 -35.86 -21.30 84.61
C PRO A 525 -36.54 -21.19 83.24
N GLU A 526 -37.47 -20.25 83.09
CA GLU A 526 -38.21 -20.03 81.83
C GLU A 526 -37.31 -19.46 80.72
N PHE A 527 -36.43 -18.52 81.06
CA PHE A 527 -35.50 -17.91 80.10
C PHE A 527 -34.26 -18.76 79.85
N ALA A 528 -33.90 -19.68 80.75
CA ALA A 528 -32.80 -20.62 80.54
C ALA A 528 -33.04 -21.56 79.34
N VAL A 529 -34.30 -21.96 79.10
CA VAL A 529 -34.70 -22.76 77.94
C VAL A 529 -34.63 -21.94 76.66
N GLU A 530 -35.10 -20.69 76.70
CA GLU A 530 -35.08 -19.77 75.56
C GLU A 530 -33.64 -19.37 75.15
N ILE A 531 -32.77 -19.09 76.13
CA ILE A 531 -31.35 -18.80 75.89
C ILE A 531 -30.64 -19.98 75.25
N LYS A 532 -30.95 -21.20 75.69
CA LYS A 532 -30.38 -22.41 75.10
C LYS A 532 -30.80 -22.55 73.63
N LEU A 533 -32.08 -22.35 73.33
CA LEU A 533 -32.63 -22.40 71.97
C LEU A 533 -31.98 -21.32 71.07
N ILE A 534 -31.90 -20.08 71.54
CA ILE A 534 -31.28 -18.97 70.79
C ILE A 534 -29.80 -19.26 70.51
N ARG A 535 -29.06 -19.85 71.45
CA ARG A 535 -27.66 -20.25 71.22
C ARG A 535 -27.53 -21.36 70.17
N GLU A 536 -28.38 -22.38 70.24
CA GLU A 536 -28.40 -23.46 69.26
C GLU A 536 -28.75 -22.93 67.84
N GLU A 537 -29.72 -22.01 67.74
CA GLU A 537 -30.05 -21.33 66.49
C GLU A 537 -28.91 -20.44 65.98
N MET A 538 -28.25 -19.68 66.86
CA MET A 538 -27.08 -18.88 66.49
C MET A 538 -25.90 -19.73 66.02
N ASP A 539 -25.66 -20.90 66.65
CA ASP A 539 -24.62 -21.85 66.22
C ASP A 539 -24.93 -22.49 64.86
N GLU A 540 -26.22 -22.71 64.53
CA GLU A 540 -26.64 -23.16 63.20
C GLU A 540 -26.46 -22.06 62.15
N ILE A 541 -26.94 -20.83 62.42
CA ILE A 541 -26.77 -19.68 61.52
C ILE A 541 -25.28 -19.39 61.29
N GLN A 542 -24.44 -19.48 62.33
CA GLN A 542 -22.99 -19.30 62.19
C GLN A 542 -22.36 -20.38 61.29
N ARG A 543 -22.81 -21.64 61.39
CA ARG A 543 -22.38 -22.71 60.49
C ARG A 543 -22.80 -22.46 59.04
N GLU A 544 -24.01 -21.96 58.81
CA GLU A 544 -24.49 -21.60 57.47
C GLU A 544 -23.70 -20.41 56.89
N ILE A 545 -23.43 -19.38 57.70
CA ILE A 545 -22.56 -18.24 57.32
C ILE A 545 -21.17 -18.72 56.93
N ASP A 546 -20.55 -19.59 57.72
CA ASP A 546 -19.19 -20.09 57.47
C ASP A 546 -19.11 -20.93 56.19
N GLU A 547 -20.10 -21.79 55.95
CA GLU A 547 -20.18 -22.59 54.72
C GLU A 547 -20.40 -21.71 53.48
N LYS A 548 -21.31 -20.73 53.56
CA LYS A 548 -21.55 -19.78 52.46
C LYS A 548 -20.34 -18.90 52.20
N LYS A 549 -19.64 -18.42 53.24
CA LYS A 549 -18.36 -17.70 53.10
C LYS A 549 -17.29 -18.55 52.41
N ARG A 550 -17.25 -19.85 52.67
CA ARG A 550 -16.37 -20.79 51.97
C ARG A 550 -16.72 -20.92 50.49
N ILE A 551 -18.01 -20.98 50.14
CA ILE A 551 -18.49 -20.99 48.75
C ILE A 551 -18.10 -19.69 48.03
N ILE A 552 -18.33 -18.53 48.65
CA ILE A 552 -17.93 -17.20 48.15
C ILE A 552 -16.42 -17.16 47.88
N ALA A 553 -15.60 -17.59 48.85
CA ALA A 553 -14.14 -17.62 48.69
C ALA A 553 -13.70 -18.49 47.49
N ASN A 554 -14.32 -19.67 47.33
CA ASN A 554 -14.07 -20.56 46.19
C ASN A 554 -14.47 -19.91 44.85
N LYS A 555 -15.66 -19.32 44.75
CA LYS A 555 -16.14 -18.62 43.54
C LYS A 555 -15.23 -17.44 43.19
N THR A 556 -14.86 -16.61 44.16
CA THR A 556 -13.93 -15.48 44.00
C THR A 556 -12.56 -15.92 43.50
N SER A 557 -12.02 -17.03 44.03
CA SER A 557 -10.75 -17.59 43.55
C SER A 557 -10.83 -18.06 42.09
N LYS A 558 -11.97 -18.66 41.70
CA LYS A 558 -12.24 -19.13 40.34
C LYS A 558 -12.36 -17.97 39.36
N ILE A 559 -13.11 -16.92 39.72
CA ILE A 559 -13.21 -15.67 38.95
C ILE A 559 -11.82 -15.07 38.75
N ARG A 560 -11.00 -14.95 39.81
CA ARG A 560 -9.62 -14.43 39.70
C ARG A 560 -8.77 -15.25 38.72
N ARG A 561 -8.85 -16.59 38.78
CA ARG A 561 -8.12 -17.46 37.85
C ARG A 561 -8.58 -17.29 36.41
N LEU A 562 -9.89 -17.17 36.18
CA LEU A 562 -10.46 -16.95 34.85
C LEU A 562 -10.07 -15.57 34.30
N LYS A 563 -10.14 -14.50 35.09
CA LYS A 563 -9.66 -13.16 34.73
C LYS A 563 -8.17 -13.18 34.34
N GLY A 564 -7.34 -13.93 35.07
CA GLY A 564 -5.93 -14.11 34.74
C GLY A 564 -5.70 -14.83 33.40
N LYS A 565 -6.51 -15.85 33.08
CA LYS A 565 -6.47 -16.53 31.77
C LYS A 565 -6.93 -15.61 30.65
N LEU A 566 -8.03 -14.88 30.85
CA LEU A 566 -8.58 -13.92 29.90
C LEU A 566 -7.52 -12.87 29.52
N ALA A 567 -6.88 -12.25 30.52
CA ALA A 567 -5.82 -11.26 30.30
C ALA A 567 -4.57 -11.81 29.58
N LYS A 568 -4.33 -13.12 29.61
CA LYS A 568 -3.25 -13.76 28.82
C LYS A 568 -3.69 -13.95 27.36
N ILE A 569 -4.92 -14.41 27.14
CA ILE A 569 -5.49 -14.60 25.81
C ILE A 569 -5.62 -13.26 25.08
N ASP A 570 -6.15 -12.23 25.73
CA ASP A 570 -6.30 -10.89 25.15
C ASP A 570 -4.94 -10.31 24.73
N ARG A 571 -3.90 -10.48 25.55
CA ARG A 571 -2.53 -10.08 25.19
C ARG A 571 -2.00 -10.80 23.94
N ASN A 572 -2.30 -12.08 23.77
CA ASN A 572 -1.89 -12.83 22.59
C ASN A 572 -2.64 -12.34 21.33
N ILE A 573 -3.94 -12.07 21.45
CA ILE A 573 -4.76 -11.51 20.35
C ILE A 573 -4.23 -10.13 19.95
N ASP A 574 -3.94 -9.25 20.92
CA ASP A 574 -3.38 -7.92 20.67
C ASP A 574 -2.01 -7.97 19.99
N ASN A 575 -1.14 -8.90 20.40
CA ASN A 575 0.16 -9.11 19.75
C ASN A 575 -0.01 -9.55 18.30
N TYR A 576 -0.88 -10.52 18.04
CA TYR A 576 -1.16 -10.99 16.68
C TYR A 576 -1.77 -9.87 15.81
N LEU A 577 -2.72 -9.09 16.33
CA LEU A 577 -3.30 -7.95 15.61
C LEU A 577 -2.24 -6.88 15.29
N ARG A 578 -1.28 -6.64 16.19
CA ARG A 578 -0.14 -5.77 15.92
C ARG A 578 0.76 -6.31 14.82
N GLU A 579 1.13 -7.59 14.86
CA GLU A 579 1.95 -8.24 13.82
C GLU A 579 1.27 -8.19 12.45
N GLN A 580 -0.02 -8.52 12.37
CA GLN A 580 -0.78 -8.42 11.12
C GLN A 580 -0.94 -6.96 10.66
N GLY A 581 -1.09 -6.02 11.59
CA GLY A 581 -1.10 -4.59 11.30
C GLY A 581 0.20 -4.09 10.68
N THR A 582 1.34 -4.51 11.22
CA THR A 582 2.67 -4.20 10.67
C THR A 582 2.83 -4.81 9.28
N ARG A 583 2.51 -6.10 9.11
CA ARG A 583 2.58 -6.79 7.81
C ARG A 583 1.70 -6.12 6.76
N LYS A 584 0.49 -5.67 7.14
CA LYS A 584 -0.40 -4.90 6.26
C LYS A 584 0.28 -3.61 5.77
N VAL A 585 0.88 -2.84 6.68
CA VAL A 585 1.56 -1.59 6.33
C VAL A 585 2.75 -1.84 5.40
N GLU A 586 3.53 -2.88 5.65
CA GLU A 586 4.65 -3.27 4.79
C GLU A 586 4.19 -3.63 3.37
N LEU A 587 3.15 -4.47 3.25
CA LEU A 587 2.55 -4.84 1.96
C LEU A 587 1.99 -3.61 1.22
N GLU A 588 1.32 -2.70 1.92
CA GLU A 588 0.82 -1.44 1.32
C GLU A 588 1.96 -0.55 0.81
N ILE A 589 3.09 -0.49 1.53
CA ILE A 589 4.28 0.27 1.10
C ILE A 589 4.88 -0.37 -0.16
N GLU A 590 5.07 -1.69 -0.18
CA GLU A 590 5.60 -2.41 -1.35
C GLU A 590 4.68 -2.26 -2.57
N LEU A 591 3.36 -2.39 -2.38
CA LEU A 591 2.36 -2.23 -3.43
C LEU A 591 2.41 -0.80 -4.02
N ARG A 592 2.48 0.24 -3.19
CA ARG A 592 2.64 1.63 -3.67
C ARG A 592 3.95 1.85 -4.40
N ALA A 593 5.05 1.22 -3.95
CA ALA A 593 6.35 1.32 -4.60
C ALA A 593 6.32 0.70 -6.01
N ILE A 594 5.76 -0.50 -6.14
CA ILE A 594 5.61 -1.19 -7.44
C ILE A 594 4.67 -0.41 -8.37
N GLN A 595 3.57 0.15 -7.85
CA GLN A 595 2.67 0.98 -8.66
C GLN A 595 3.36 2.22 -9.22
N ARG A 596 4.20 2.90 -8.43
CA ARG A 596 5.01 4.03 -8.92
C ARG A 596 6.00 3.59 -9.98
N PHE A 597 6.74 2.50 -9.71
CA PHE A 597 7.68 1.92 -10.68
C PHE A 597 6.99 1.57 -12.00
N LEU A 598 5.83 0.91 -11.96
CA LEU A 598 5.03 0.55 -13.14
C LEU A 598 4.60 1.78 -13.94
N ARG A 599 4.24 2.89 -13.27
CA ARG A 599 3.89 4.14 -13.94
C ARG A 599 5.08 4.67 -14.76
N ASP A 600 6.26 4.73 -14.14
CA ASP A 600 7.48 5.25 -14.77
C ASP A 600 7.93 4.35 -15.94
N GLU A 601 7.88 3.03 -15.78
CA GLU A 601 8.24 2.07 -16.82
C GLU A 601 7.26 2.11 -18.01
N ARG A 602 5.95 2.25 -17.75
CA ARG A 602 4.93 2.41 -18.81
C ARG A 602 5.13 3.72 -19.57
N GLU A 603 5.48 4.80 -18.88
CA GLU A 603 5.81 6.08 -19.52
C GLU A 603 7.05 5.95 -20.41
N GLN A 604 8.12 5.31 -19.92
CA GLN A 604 9.32 5.02 -20.72
C GLN A 604 9.00 4.14 -21.94
N ALA A 605 8.20 3.09 -21.78
CA ALA A 605 7.79 2.23 -22.89
C ALA A 605 6.97 2.99 -23.94
N SER A 606 6.08 3.88 -23.50
CA SER A 606 5.32 4.77 -24.38
C SER A 606 6.24 5.74 -25.15
N GLN A 607 7.23 6.32 -24.47
CA GLN A 607 8.20 7.20 -25.10
C GLN A 607 9.07 6.45 -26.13
N LYS A 608 9.55 5.25 -25.79
CA LYS A 608 10.30 4.40 -26.73
C LYS A 608 9.47 3.99 -27.94
N LYS A 609 8.19 3.69 -27.76
CA LYS A 609 7.26 3.43 -28.86
C LYS A 609 7.19 4.62 -29.82
N LYS A 610 7.04 5.84 -29.30
CA LYS A 610 7.04 7.08 -30.11
C LYS A 610 8.37 7.31 -30.83
N GLU A 611 9.50 7.03 -30.18
CA GLU A 611 10.83 7.13 -30.81
C GLU A 611 10.96 6.15 -31.99
N ILE A 612 10.49 4.91 -31.84
CA ILE A 612 10.46 3.92 -32.94
C ILE A 612 9.61 4.41 -34.10
N GLU A 613 8.39 4.88 -33.82
CA GLU A 613 7.46 5.39 -34.84
C GLU A 613 8.04 6.64 -35.53
N SER A 614 8.67 7.54 -34.78
CA SER A 614 9.34 8.73 -35.31
C SER A 614 10.52 8.37 -36.21
N LEU A 615 11.34 7.38 -35.81
CA LEU A 615 12.49 6.94 -36.60
C LEU A 615 12.03 6.30 -37.92
N GLN A 616 10.97 5.48 -37.88
CA GLN A 616 10.37 4.88 -39.06
C GLN A 616 9.75 5.91 -39.99
N GLN A 617 9.07 6.91 -39.45
CA GLN A 617 8.49 8.00 -40.23
C GLN A 617 9.58 8.86 -40.86
N ARG A 618 10.64 9.16 -40.10
CA ARG A 618 11.80 9.93 -40.57
C ARG A 618 12.45 9.21 -41.73
N PHE A 619 12.77 7.91 -41.60
CA PHE A 619 13.50 7.15 -42.61
C PHE A 619 12.62 6.30 -43.52
N ARG A 620 11.38 6.71 -43.77
CA ARG A 620 10.40 5.92 -44.52
C ARG A 620 10.91 5.49 -45.90
N SER A 621 11.78 6.28 -46.53
CA SER A 621 12.32 5.95 -47.85
C SER A 621 13.33 4.81 -47.79
N VAL A 622 14.10 4.68 -46.70
CA VAL A 622 14.95 3.50 -46.47
C VAL A 622 14.11 2.23 -46.39
N PHE A 623 12.99 2.27 -45.68
CA PHE A 623 12.06 1.13 -45.61
C PHE A 623 11.42 0.81 -46.96
N PHE A 624 11.16 1.83 -47.79
CA PHE A 624 10.72 1.64 -49.16
C PHE A 624 11.79 0.93 -50.01
N LEU A 625 13.07 1.32 -49.89
CA LEU A 625 14.17 0.66 -50.61
C LEU A 625 14.24 -0.84 -50.32
N LEU A 626 14.08 -1.24 -49.06
CA LEU A 626 14.05 -2.65 -48.67
C LEU A 626 13.01 -3.45 -49.46
N GLY A 627 11.88 -2.84 -49.84
CA GLY A 627 10.82 -3.47 -50.63
C GLY A 627 10.98 -3.36 -52.14
N CYS A 628 11.99 -2.65 -52.64
CA CYS A 628 12.21 -2.43 -54.08
C CYS A 628 13.52 -3.04 -54.60
N ILE A 629 14.49 -3.24 -53.73
CA ILE A 629 15.80 -3.77 -54.11
C ILE A 629 16.29 -4.79 -53.07
N ASP A 630 17.04 -5.78 -53.54
CA ASP A 630 17.82 -6.64 -52.65
C ASP A 630 19.02 -5.85 -52.11
N VAL A 631 18.85 -5.22 -50.94
CA VAL A 631 19.91 -4.43 -50.30
C VAL A 631 21.09 -5.30 -49.84
N SER A 632 20.90 -6.62 -49.69
CA SER A 632 21.98 -7.53 -49.32
C SER A 632 22.94 -7.69 -50.51
N GLN A 633 22.39 -7.87 -51.71
CA GLN A 633 23.16 -7.94 -52.95
C GLN A 633 23.73 -6.57 -53.34
N VAL A 634 22.90 -5.52 -53.29
CA VAL A 634 23.25 -4.19 -53.81
C VAL A 634 24.25 -3.48 -52.91
N PHE A 635 24.09 -3.54 -51.58
CA PHE A 635 24.93 -2.81 -50.63
C PHE A 635 25.75 -3.74 -49.71
N SER A 636 25.84 -5.04 -50.02
CA SER A 636 26.60 -5.99 -49.21
C SER A 636 26.17 -6.03 -47.73
N ILE A 637 24.89 -5.76 -47.45
CA ILE A 637 24.36 -5.84 -46.08
C ILE A 637 24.18 -7.31 -45.72
N PRO A 638 24.72 -7.81 -44.59
CA PRO A 638 24.58 -9.22 -44.23
C PRO A 638 23.10 -9.65 -44.08
N GLU A 639 22.71 -10.75 -44.71
CA GLU A 639 21.36 -11.33 -44.61
C GLU A 639 20.95 -11.59 -43.15
N ALA A 640 21.88 -12.05 -42.31
CA ALA A 640 21.64 -12.25 -40.88
C ALA A 640 21.22 -10.96 -40.15
N SER A 641 21.73 -9.80 -40.56
CA SER A 641 21.34 -8.50 -40.01
C SER A 641 19.92 -8.13 -40.43
N LEU A 642 19.57 -8.37 -41.70
CA LEU A 642 18.23 -8.17 -42.24
C LEU A 642 17.21 -9.10 -41.58
N ASP A 643 17.56 -10.36 -41.33
CA ASP A 643 16.73 -11.33 -40.60
C ASP A 643 16.48 -10.93 -39.15
N ALA A 644 17.54 -10.53 -38.45
CA ALA A 644 17.44 -10.07 -37.07
C ALA A 644 16.53 -8.84 -36.98
N PHE A 645 16.67 -7.90 -37.91
CA PHE A 645 15.80 -6.75 -38.02
C PHE A 645 14.34 -7.13 -38.33
N GLN A 646 14.12 -7.93 -39.38
CA GLN A 646 12.79 -8.36 -39.81
C GLN A 646 12.02 -9.08 -38.70
N LYS A 647 12.70 -9.95 -37.95
CA LYS A 647 12.12 -10.66 -36.80
C LYS A 647 11.64 -9.71 -35.72
N GLN A 648 12.45 -8.70 -35.37
CA GLN A 648 12.07 -7.70 -34.36
C GLN A 648 10.98 -6.77 -34.86
N TYR A 649 11.07 -6.32 -36.12
CA TYR A 649 10.06 -5.49 -36.76
C TYR A 649 8.70 -6.20 -36.80
N THR A 650 8.67 -7.46 -37.25
CA THR A 650 7.46 -8.27 -37.30
C THR A 650 6.87 -8.48 -35.91
N ARG A 651 7.71 -8.69 -34.90
CA ARG A 651 7.25 -8.83 -33.52
C ARG A 651 6.60 -7.54 -33.00
N PHE A 652 7.12 -6.37 -33.38
CA PHE A 652 6.60 -5.07 -32.95
C PHE A 652 5.31 -4.68 -33.69
N HIS A 653 5.27 -4.82 -35.02
CA HIS A 653 4.13 -4.42 -35.87
C HIS A 653 3.11 -5.53 -36.13
N GLN A 654 3.37 -6.75 -35.67
CA GLN A 654 2.58 -7.96 -35.94
C GLN A 654 2.45 -8.32 -37.43
N LYS A 655 3.20 -7.64 -38.31
CA LYS A 655 3.25 -7.88 -39.75
C LYS A 655 4.68 -7.73 -40.25
N PRO A 656 5.13 -8.58 -41.18
CA PRO A 656 6.44 -8.43 -41.78
C PRO A 656 6.52 -7.16 -42.62
N LEU A 657 7.68 -6.50 -42.61
CA LEU A 657 7.99 -5.49 -43.61
C LEU A 657 8.15 -6.19 -44.98
N PRO A 658 7.52 -5.68 -46.06
CA PRO A 658 7.77 -6.21 -47.40
C PRO A 658 9.21 -5.88 -47.79
N MET A 659 10.08 -6.88 -47.76
CA MET A 659 11.50 -6.75 -48.06
C MET A 659 11.86 -7.78 -49.14
N ILE A 660 12.51 -7.33 -50.23
CA ILE A 660 13.00 -8.20 -51.29
C ILE A 660 14.31 -8.82 -50.83
N ARG A 661 14.42 -10.14 -50.96
CA ARG A 661 15.62 -10.90 -50.59
C ARG A 661 16.09 -11.77 -51.73
N ARG A 662 17.37 -12.12 -51.69
CA ARG A 662 17.99 -13.03 -52.66
C ARG A 662 17.27 -14.38 -52.75
N ALA A 663 16.80 -14.89 -51.60
CA ALA A 663 16.08 -16.14 -51.50
C ALA A 663 14.66 -16.10 -52.11
N ASP A 664 14.10 -14.90 -52.32
CA ASP A 664 12.78 -14.72 -52.94
C ASP A 664 12.86 -14.57 -54.47
N LEU A 665 14.07 -14.43 -55.02
CA LEU A 665 14.36 -14.22 -56.45
C LEU A 665 14.86 -15.50 -57.15
N VAL A 666 15.04 -16.60 -56.41
CA VAL A 666 15.43 -17.94 -56.89
C VAL A 666 14.26 -18.88 -56.66
#